data_AF-A7H857-F1
#
_entry.id   AF-A7H857-F1
#
_cell.length_a   1.000
_cell.length_b   1.000
_cell.length_c   1.000
_cell.angle_alpha   90.00
_cell.angle_beta   90.00
_cell.angle_gamma   90.00
#
_symmetry.space_group_name_H-M   'P 1'
#
loop_
_entity.id
_entity.type
_entity.pdbx_description
1 polymer ?
#
loop_
_entity_poly.entity_id
_entity_poly.type
_entity_poly.pdbx_seq_one_letter_code
_entity_poly.pdbx_strand_id
1 'polypeptide(L)'
;MKIPILRLAVVLWGALVVPARAAEANAIRALDVAERDGAVEVAIQGSRPPSYTVFKLQDPPRLVIDLAGADVSKLATPLAVKKGGIAEITTAQYQDERSSVGRVIVALDAARPYEIAPRGDAVVVRVLPEGAKPAAAVTSTDTPSPLVVRQAHHERAAPESARPEPVEGRASSVRTPSADAHVVSRRVDDGGAGTARTLRAVRSGKEGLVLATDGEPGRLEILELRNPPRLAIDLHGVTRAPRSAVKVSGAFTRARFGKDAGKIRVVLDAAGELPAYEVKRVAGGVAIVSPEARVAAIPTATSTATPTATATAKKASPSRARIADVRFGQQGKAARIEIAGKARYTLSRPDAHTVVLSLEGAEIPKKLERSLDTSAFQGPVLMVSSFNQPATGQVKVVATLRGAAKDEVVETKDGLAWTFASTGKDAPAAAPAPAPEARAAEAQAAGFAAEAPAYALSGAPQARGYSGRRITLDFHDIDIRNLLRLIADVSKKNIVVADDVTGKVTVALRNVPWDQALDLVLKSKGLGKEEMGNVIRIARFEAIAKEQQARAEAEKARIPLMPLKVRIIPVNFARAGDVSGRVKDVLSERGSVSTDERTNVLIVKDVQEALVRAEGLVRNLDTEIPQVLIESRIVEASSNFNKALGVQWGGNASFTQATGNPTGVAFPNNVAAAGGAGPGNSFGTAANPNYAVSLPAPVGDGQGGALGLVFGSAGGAFNLNLRLSALENNGVVKTISAPKIATIDNREATIGQGISIPFSQVSASGVNTTFIEAKLELKVTPHVSADGSILLKIKATNNQPNPQLTGANGQPSISKREAETEVLVKDGETTVIGGIYTRQTANRTSEVPFLGKLPLLGYFFRNMSEQDDHTELLIFITPRILNRAATAVAAGN
;
A
#
# COMPACT_ATOMS: atom_id res chain seq x y z
N MET A 1 -4.33 7.05 54.35
CA MET A 1 -4.56 8.41 54.89
C MET A 1 -3.80 9.39 54.00
N LYS A 2 -4.51 10.21 53.22
CA LYS A 2 -3.97 11.20 52.27
C LYS A 2 -4.76 12.50 52.43
N ILE A 3 -4.14 13.57 52.94
CA ILE A 3 -4.61 14.97 52.79
C ILE A 3 -3.37 15.92 52.83
N PRO A 4 -3.45 17.21 52.42
CA PRO A 4 -2.70 17.73 51.28
C PRO A 4 -1.95 19.06 51.57
N ILE A 5 -0.79 19.28 50.96
CA ILE A 5 -0.13 20.60 50.99
C ILE A 5 0.17 21.02 49.57
N LEU A 6 -0.86 21.54 48.89
CA LEU A 6 -0.69 22.30 47.64
C LEU A 6 -1.84 23.29 47.49
N ARG A 7 -1.87 24.31 48.34
CA ARG A 7 -2.70 25.52 48.20
C ARG A 7 -2.00 26.72 48.83
N LEU A 8 -0.91 27.21 48.22
CA LEU A 8 -0.42 28.57 48.50
C LEU A 8 0.46 29.21 47.41
N ALA A 9 0.37 28.79 46.15
CA ALA A 9 1.15 29.41 45.05
C ALA A 9 0.38 29.48 43.73
N VAL A 10 -0.88 29.94 43.76
CA VAL A 10 -1.70 30.14 42.53
C VAL A 10 -2.32 31.56 42.45
N VAL A 11 -1.92 32.53 43.29
CA VAL A 11 -2.60 33.84 43.30
C VAL A 11 -1.89 34.95 42.51
N LEU A 12 -0.70 34.75 41.95
CA LEU A 12 -0.09 35.75 41.05
C LEU A 12 0.57 35.11 39.83
N TRP A 13 -0.23 34.66 38.87
CA TRP A 13 0.15 34.55 37.45
C TRP A 13 -1.10 34.34 36.58
N GLY A 14 -1.96 35.36 36.57
CA GLY A 14 -3.06 35.49 35.62
C GLY A 14 -2.72 36.53 34.56
N ALA A 15 -1.82 36.24 33.63
CA ALA A 15 -1.72 36.93 32.34
C ALA A 15 -0.74 36.21 31.39
N LEU A 16 -1.25 35.82 30.23
CA LEU A 16 -0.56 35.31 29.04
C LEU A 16 0.22 34.00 29.16
N VAL A 17 -0.53 32.89 29.12
CA VAL A 17 -0.06 31.66 28.48
C VAL A 17 -1.03 31.35 27.35
N VAL A 18 -0.57 31.44 26.10
CA VAL A 18 -1.28 30.85 24.96
C VAL A 18 -0.84 29.38 24.91
N PRO A 19 -1.73 28.40 25.13
CA PRO A 19 -1.35 27.00 24.96
C PRO A 19 -1.09 26.73 23.47
N ALA A 20 0.09 26.23 23.15
CA ALA A 20 0.35 25.59 21.88
C ALA A 20 -0.61 24.39 21.77
N ARG A 21 -1.55 24.49 20.83
CA ARG A 21 -2.64 23.54 20.65
C ARG A 21 -2.05 22.22 20.14
N ALA A 22 -2.02 21.19 20.96
CA ALA A 22 -1.91 19.81 20.48
C ALA A 22 -2.96 19.61 19.38
N ALA A 23 -2.61 18.96 18.27
CA ALA A 23 -3.54 18.71 17.19
C ALA A 23 -4.69 17.83 17.71
N GLU A 24 -5.81 18.45 18.09
CA GLU A 24 -7.00 17.75 18.57
C GLU A 24 -7.48 16.76 17.50
N ALA A 25 -7.74 15.51 17.92
CA ALA A 25 -8.40 14.53 17.09
C ALA A 25 -9.72 15.11 16.56
N ASN A 26 -10.03 14.84 15.29
CA ASN A 26 -11.24 15.33 14.65
C ASN A 26 -12.47 14.65 15.26
N ALA A 27 -13.08 15.26 16.27
CA ALA A 27 -14.25 14.70 16.93
C ALA A 27 -15.45 14.70 15.98
N ILE A 28 -15.99 13.52 15.69
CA ILE A 28 -17.23 13.37 14.93
C ILE A 28 -18.39 13.69 15.86
N ARG A 29 -19.13 14.75 15.53
CA ARG A 29 -20.16 15.39 16.35
C ARG A 29 -21.54 14.77 16.16
N ALA A 30 -21.87 14.37 14.93
CA ALA A 30 -23.19 13.84 14.59
C ALA A 30 -23.13 12.89 13.39
N LEU A 31 -24.10 11.98 13.35
CA LEU A 31 -24.46 11.13 12.22
C LEU A 31 -25.91 11.48 11.85
N ASP A 32 -26.10 12.34 10.85
CA ASP A 32 -27.43 12.73 10.40
C ASP A 32 -27.86 11.86 9.22
N VAL A 33 -29.03 11.22 9.33
CA VAL A 33 -29.60 10.41 8.26
C VAL A 33 -30.82 11.14 7.72
N ALA A 34 -30.81 11.48 6.44
CA ALA A 34 -31.89 12.18 5.75
C ALA A 34 -32.27 11.46 4.46
N GLU A 35 -33.56 11.43 4.13
CA GLU A 35 -34.05 10.91 2.86
C GLU A 35 -34.34 12.08 1.92
N ARG A 36 -33.74 12.07 0.73
CA ARG A 36 -33.94 13.08 -0.31
C ARG A 36 -33.95 12.41 -1.67
N ASP A 37 -34.94 12.75 -2.49
CA ASP A 37 -35.07 12.28 -3.88
C ASP A 37 -35.00 10.74 -4.02
N GLY A 38 -35.59 10.00 -3.08
CA GLY A 38 -35.59 8.52 -3.07
C GLY A 38 -34.26 7.86 -2.73
N ALA A 39 -33.25 8.64 -2.32
CA ALA A 39 -31.96 8.17 -1.83
C ALA A 39 -31.79 8.53 -0.34
N VAL A 40 -31.05 7.70 0.40
CA VAL A 40 -30.75 7.96 1.81
C VAL A 40 -29.34 8.55 1.92
N GLU A 41 -29.25 9.76 2.46
CA GLU A 41 -28.01 10.47 2.75
C GLU A 41 -27.62 10.26 4.22
N VAL A 42 -26.41 9.77 4.46
CA VAL A 42 -25.77 9.69 5.78
C VAL A 42 -24.67 10.74 5.83
N ALA A 43 -24.88 11.81 6.59
CA ALA A 43 -23.90 12.87 6.80
C ALA A 43 -23.13 12.64 8.11
N ILE A 44 -21.82 12.41 7.98
CA ILE A 44 -20.89 12.18 9.09
C ILE A 44 -20.17 13.49 9.41
N GLN A 45 -20.60 14.22 10.44
CA GLN A 45 -20.10 15.57 10.74
C GLN A 45 -18.90 15.56 11.69
N GLY A 46 -17.75 16.07 11.25
CA GLY A 46 -16.54 16.26 12.06
C GLY A 46 -16.42 17.66 12.68
N SER A 47 -15.45 17.87 13.57
CA SER A 47 -15.03 19.20 14.04
C SER A 47 -14.15 19.94 13.03
N ARG A 48 -13.60 19.19 12.06
CA ARG A 48 -12.87 19.61 10.87
C ARG A 48 -13.17 18.59 9.75
N PRO A 49 -12.91 18.89 8.46
CA PRO A 49 -13.19 17.94 7.38
C PRO A 49 -12.42 16.62 7.59
N PRO A 50 -13.09 15.46 7.76
CA PRO A 50 -12.41 14.22 7.99
C PRO A 50 -11.88 13.64 6.68
N SER A 51 -10.59 13.28 6.68
CA SER A 51 -10.01 12.44 5.63
C SER A 51 -10.58 11.04 5.73
N TYR A 52 -11.10 10.49 4.63
CA TYR A 52 -11.82 9.22 4.64
C TYR A 52 -11.36 8.24 3.56
N THR A 53 -11.54 6.94 3.82
CA THR A 53 -11.42 5.85 2.84
C THR A 53 -12.69 5.01 2.92
N VAL A 54 -13.24 4.59 1.78
CA VAL A 54 -14.47 3.79 1.75
C VAL A 54 -14.26 2.49 1.00
N PHE A 55 -14.76 1.40 1.55
CA PHE A 55 -14.77 0.08 0.91
C PHE A 55 -16.04 -0.70 1.24
N LYS A 56 -16.38 -1.66 0.37
CA LYS A 56 -17.56 -2.50 0.49
C LYS A 56 -17.20 -3.89 1.00
N LEU A 57 -18.02 -4.46 1.89
CA LEU A 57 -17.99 -5.88 2.24
C LEU A 57 -19.22 -6.57 1.64
N GLN A 58 -19.02 -7.77 1.13
CA GLN A 58 -20.08 -8.67 0.66
C GLN A 58 -20.29 -9.75 1.72
N ASP A 59 -21.53 -10.21 1.89
CA ASP A 59 -21.94 -11.29 2.81
C ASP A 59 -21.69 -11.04 4.32
N PRO A 60 -22.52 -10.23 5.01
CA PRO A 60 -23.64 -9.41 4.51
C PRO A 60 -23.18 -8.06 3.94
N PRO A 61 -23.95 -7.41 3.04
CA PRO A 61 -23.55 -6.17 2.37
C PRO A 61 -23.37 -5.00 3.35
N ARG A 62 -22.17 -4.44 3.42
CA ARG A 62 -21.82 -3.30 4.30
C ARG A 62 -20.93 -2.31 3.57
N LEU A 63 -21.15 -1.04 3.84
CA LEU A 63 -20.28 0.05 3.41
C LEU A 63 -19.47 0.55 4.62
N VAL A 64 -18.15 0.46 4.55
CA VAL A 64 -17.24 0.83 5.64
C VAL A 64 -16.50 2.11 5.27
N ILE A 65 -16.63 3.13 6.10
CA ILE A 65 -15.98 4.44 5.97
C ILE A 65 -14.97 4.60 7.11
N ASP A 66 -13.68 4.59 6.78
CA ASP A 66 -12.60 4.82 7.73
C ASP A 66 -12.18 6.29 7.72
N LEU A 67 -12.33 6.97 8.86
CA LEU A 67 -12.03 8.39 9.06
C LEU A 67 -10.69 8.52 9.80
N ALA A 68 -9.64 8.92 9.07
CA ALA A 68 -8.31 9.06 9.63
C ALA A 68 -8.19 10.28 10.56
N GLY A 69 -7.59 10.08 11.73
CA GLY A 69 -7.43 11.11 12.76
C GLY A 69 -8.74 11.54 13.43
N ALA A 70 -9.82 10.76 13.28
CA ALA A 70 -11.14 11.09 13.81
C ALA A 70 -11.50 10.29 15.07
N ASP A 71 -12.24 10.93 15.97
CA ASP A 71 -12.78 10.35 17.19
C ASP A 71 -14.30 10.20 17.06
N VAL A 72 -14.77 8.95 16.94
CA VAL A 72 -16.19 8.55 16.84
C VAL A 72 -16.75 8.05 18.17
N SER A 73 -15.95 8.02 19.25
CA SER A 73 -16.33 7.43 20.55
C SER A 73 -17.52 8.10 21.24
N LYS A 74 -17.87 9.33 20.82
CA LYS A 74 -18.97 10.12 21.38
C LYS A 74 -20.31 9.96 20.63
N LEU A 75 -20.35 9.16 19.56
CA LEU A 75 -21.57 8.93 18.79
C LEU A 75 -22.40 7.81 19.43
N ALA A 76 -23.70 8.04 19.56
CA ALA A 76 -24.66 7.02 20.00
C ALA A 76 -24.90 6.03 18.85
N THR A 77 -24.22 4.87 18.89
CA THR A 77 -24.44 3.74 17.96
C THR A 77 -24.60 2.44 18.75
N PRO A 78 -25.34 1.44 18.23
CA PRO A 78 -25.90 1.35 16.87
C PRO A 78 -27.13 2.23 16.64
N LEU A 79 -27.23 2.82 15.43
CA LEU A 79 -28.38 3.57 14.96
C LEU A 79 -29.16 2.72 13.95
N ALA A 80 -30.33 2.22 14.35
CA ALA A 80 -31.21 1.46 13.45
C ALA A 80 -31.98 2.42 12.53
N VAL A 81 -31.68 2.40 11.23
CA VAL A 81 -32.32 3.27 10.23
C VAL A 81 -33.53 2.59 9.59
N LYS A 82 -33.40 1.29 9.24
CA LYS A 82 -34.44 0.43 8.64
C LYS A 82 -35.28 1.12 7.54
N LYS A 83 -34.66 2.00 6.74
CA LYS A 83 -35.30 2.77 5.67
C LYS A 83 -34.32 3.01 4.52
N GLY A 84 -34.84 3.00 3.30
CA GLY A 84 -34.14 3.33 2.05
C GLY A 84 -32.81 2.61 1.82
N GLY A 85 -32.73 1.33 2.20
CA GLY A 85 -31.59 0.48 1.90
C GLY A 85 -30.54 0.32 2.99
N ILE A 86 -30.69 1.06 4.09
CA ILE A 86 -29.78 1.01 5.23
C ILE A 86 -30.47 0.31 6.39
N ALA A 87 -29.91 -0.83 6.81
CA ALA A 87 -30.40 -1.59 7.96
C ALA A 87 -29.97 -0.92 9.28
N GLU A 88 -28.68 -0.65 9.43
CA GLU A 88 -28.06 -0.19 10.68
C GLU A 88 -26.77 0.60 10.41
N ILE A 89 -26.47 1.58 11.24
CA ILE A 89 -25.18 2.29 11.24
C ILE A 89 -24.47 2.06 12.58
N THR A 90 -23.25 1.53 12.53
CA THR A 90 -22.40 1.24 13.69
C THR A 90 -21.10 2.03 13.59
N THR A 91 -20.51 2.42 14.71
CA THR A 91 -19.17 3.04 14.71
C THR A 91 -18.18 2.23 15.54
N ALA A 92 -16.91 2.28 15.17
CA ALA A 92 -15.81 1.64 15.89
C ALA A 92 -14.59 2.56 15.90
N GLN A 93 -14.01 2.80 17.08
CA GLN A 93 -12.77 3.56 17.22
C GLN A 93 -11.59 2.59 17.25
N TYR A 94 -10.61 2.80 16.37
CA TYR A 94 -9.32 2.12 16.42
C TYR A 94 -8.27 3.15 16.86
N GLN A 95 -7.54 2.85 17.93
CA GLN A 95 -6.42 3.67 18.40
C GLN A 95 -5.18 2.79 18.49
N ASP A 96 -4.11 3.27 17.87
CA ASP A 96 -2.75 2.77 18.04
C ASP A 96 -1.88 3.91 18.59
N GLU A 97 -0.67 3.62 19.08
CA GLU A 97 0.20 4.58 19.80
C GLU A 97 0.52 5.86 19.00
N ARG A 98 0.26 5.88 17.67
CA ARG A 98 0.55 7.01 16.77
C ARG A 98 -0.62 7.49 15.89
N SER A 99 -1.77 6.82 15.88
CA SER A 99 -2.91 7.28 15.06
C SER A 99 -4.26 6.77 15.57
N SER A 100 -5.30 7.58 15.39
CA SER A 100 -6.68 7.30 15.79
C SER A 100 -7.54 7.27 14.53
N VAL A 101 -8.19 6.14 14.22
CA VAL A 101 -9.08 5.98 13.06
C VAL A 101 -10.49 5.67 13.56
N GLY A 102 -11.45 6.52 13.19
CA GLY A 102 -12.86 6.27 13.47
C GLY A 102 -13.52 5.58 12.27
N ARG A 103 -14.02 4.37 12.46
CA ARG A 103 -14.72 3.59 11.43
C ARG A 103 -16.22 3.75 11.58
N VAL A 104 -16.91 4.09 10.49
CA VAL A 104 -18.38 4.11 10.39
C VAL A 104 -18.79 2.98 9.45
N ILE A 105 -19.63 2.07 9.91
CA ILE A 105 -20.12 0.90 9.17
C ILE A 105 -21.60 1.10 8.91
N VAL A 106 -21.98 1.21 7.63
CA VAL A 106 -23.36 1.29 7.18
C VAL A 106 -23.76 -0.09 6.65
N ALA A 107 -24.55 -0.84 7.42
CA ALA A 107 -25.10 -2.12 7.00
C ALA A 107 -26.25 -1.89 6.03
N LEU A 108 -26.19 -2.54 4.86
CA LEU A 108 -27.21 -2.43 3.82
C LEU A 108 -28.12 -3.65 3.86
N ASP A 109 -29.36 -3.49 3.40
CA ASP A 109 -30.34 -4.58 3.27
C ASP A 109 -30.04 -5.49 2.06
N ALA A 110 -29.50 -4.90 0.99
CA ALA A 110 -29.06 -5.53 -0.24
C ALA A 110 -27.89 -4.74 -0.87
N ALA A 111 -27.23 -5.29 -1.88
CA ALA A 111 -26.17 -4.59 -2.60
C ALA A 111 -26.73 -3.40 -3.40
N ARG A 112 -26.54 -2.17 -2.89
CA ARG A 112 -27.04 -0.93 -3.51
C ARG A 112 -25.92 -0.03 -4.03
N PRO A 113 -26.12 0.71 -5.13
CA PRO A 113 -25.17 1.72 -5.59
C PRO A 113 -25.15 2.91 -4.62
N TYR A 114 -23.99 3.58 -4.50
CA TYR A 114 -23.80 4.69 -3.56
C TYR A 114 -22.86 5.76 -4.14
N GLU A 115 -23.02 6.99 -3.68
CA GLU A 115 -22.20 8.16 -4.00
C GLU A 115 -21.64 8.76 -2.72
N ILE A 116 -20.41 9.28 -2.74
CA ILE A 116 -19.78 9.87 -1.56
C ILE A 116 -19.17 11.20 -1.94
N ALA A 117 -19.56 12.25 -1.21
CA ALA A 117 -19.06 13.59 -1.45
C ALA A 117 -18.69 14.25 -0.11
N PRO A 118 -17.53 14.93 -0.04
CA PRO A 118 -17.23 15.80 1.09
C PRO A 118 -18.14 17.03 1.05
N ARG A 119 -18.76 17.37 2.19
CA ARG A 119 -19.64 18.52 2.36
C ARG A 119 -19.22 19.30 3.61
N GLY A 120 -18.31 20.25 3.44
CA GLY A 120 -17.80 21.07 4.54
C GLY A 120 -16.98 20.27 5.55
N ASP A 121 -17.39 20.29 6.81
CA ASP A 121 -16.84 19.45 7.89
C ASP A 121 -17.46 18.05 7.94
N ALA A 122 -18.35 17.71 7.01
CA ALA A 122 -19.01 16.42 6.93
C ALA A 122 -18.61 15.59 5.70
N VAL A 123 -18.72 14.27 5.81
CA VAL A 123 -18.68 13.34 4.68
C VAL A 123 -20.09 12.80 4.48
N VAL A 124 -20.67 13.01 3.30
CA VAL A 124 -22.03 12.57 2.99
C VAL A 124 -21.96 11.34 2.11
N VAL A 125 -22.58 10.26 2.56
CA VAL A 125 -22.74 9.00 1.86
C VAL A 125 -24.19 8.89 1.41
N ARG A 126 -24.43 8.90 0.10
CA ARG A 126 -25.76 8.81 -0.49
C ARG A 126 -25.97 7.42 -1.08
N VAL A 127 -26.86 6.64 -0.48
CA VAL A 127 -27.24 5.29 -0.95
C VAL A 127 -28.43 5.45 -1.89
N LEU A 128 -28.25 5.01 -3.15
CA LEU A 128 -29.21 5.17 -4.22
C LEU A 128 -30.25 4.01 -4.23
N PRO A 129 -31.45 4.23 -4.78
CA PRO A 129 -32.46 3.19 -4.94
C PRO A 129 -32.05 2.13 -5.96
N GLU A 130 -32.66 0.95 -5.86
CA GLU A 130 -32.38 -0.20 -6.73
C GLU A 130 -32.65 0.14 -8.20
N GLY A 131 -31.65 -0.08 -9.07
CA GLY A 131 -31.71 0.23 -10.51
C GLY A 131 -31.20 1.61 -10.93
N ALA A 132 -30.76 2.48 -10.00
CA ALA A 132 -30.19 3.79 -10.33
C ALA A 132 -28.71 3.68 -10.79
N LYS A 133 -28.37 4.35 -11.89
CA LYS A 133 -27.00 4.40 -12.43
C LYS A 133 -26.18 5.48 -11.72
N PRO A 134 -25.02 5.18 -11.10
CA PRO A 134 -24.20 6.19 -10.45
C PRO A 134 -23.66 7.20 -11.49
N ALA A 135 -23.64 8.50 -11.14
CA ALA A 135 -23.06 9.52 -11.98
C ALA A 135 -21.55 9.25 -12.16
N ALA A 136 -21.06 9.33 -13.40
CA ALA A 136 -19.69 8.98 -13.76
C ALA A 136 -18.64 9.71 -12.90
N ALA A 137 -17.73 8.94 -12.30
CA ALA A 137 -16.60 9.45 -11.56
C ALA A 137 -15.71 10.33 -12.46
N VAL A 138 -15.48 11.57 -12.04
CA VAL A 138 -14.53 12.50 -12.67
C VAL A 138 -13.13 11.93 -12.47
N THR A 139 -12.68 11.18 -13.46
CA THR A 139 -11.30 10.73 -13.57
C THR A 139 -10.53 11.91 -14.14
N SER A 140 -9.68 12.53 -13.34
CA SER A 140 -8.72 13.53 -13.83
C SER A 140 -7.71 12.82 -14.73
N THR A 141 -8.01 12.73 -16.01
CA THR A 141 -7.04 12.53 -17.07
C THR A 141 -6.36 13.86 -17.32
N ASP A 142 -5.14 14.02 -16.81
CA ASP A 142 -4.20 15.01 -17.33
C ASP A 142 -2.93 14.24 -17.71
N THR A 143 -2.90 13.78 -18.96
CA THR A 143 -1.66 13.40 -19.64
C THR A 143 -1.56 14.32 -20.86
N PRO A 144 -0.52 15.16 -20.94
CA PRO A 144 -0.30 15.98 -22.12
C PRO A 144 0.22 15.11 -23.26
N SER A 145 -0.39 15.23 -24.44
CA SER A 145 0.26 14.81 -25.69
C SER A 145 1.11 15.95 -26.27
N PRO A 146 2.24 15.64 -26.94
CA PRO A 146 3.30 16.59 -27.18
C PRO A 146 3.07 17.47 -28.41
N LEU A 147 3.50 18.71 -28.28
CA LEU A 147 3.64 19.67 -29.37
C LEU A 147 4.71 19.19 -30.37
N VAL A 148 4.28 19.06 -31.61
CA VAL A 148 5.12 18.92 -32.79
C VAL A 148 5.89 20.23 -32.99
N VAL A 149 7.22 20.16 -32.95
CA VAL A 149 8.12 21.22 -33.40
C VAL A 149 8.12 21.23 -34.93
N ARG A 150 7.53 22.27 -35.54
CA ARG A 150 7.78 22.61 -36.94
C ARG A 150 8.75 23.79 -37.02
N GLN A 151 9.75 23.60 -37.87
CA GLN A 151 10.90 24.45 -38.11
C GLN A 151 10.49 25.85 -38.63
N ALA A 152 11.25 26.86 -38.21
CA ALA A 152 11.19 28.21 -38.76
C ALA A 152 12.02 28.30 -40.05
N HIS A 153 11.42 28.77 -41.13
CA HIS A 153 12.12 29.34 -42.27
C HIS A 153 11.93 30.87 -42.25
N HIS A 154 13.05 31.58 -42.36
CA HIS A 154 13.11 33.02 -42.62
C HIS A 154 12.53 33.34 -43.99
N GLU A 155 11.62 34.31 -44.08
CA GLU A 155 11.66 35.31 -45.15
C GLU A 155 10.95 36.61 -44.73
N ARG A 156 11.20 37.67 -45.48
CA ARG A 156 11.42 39.06 -45.08
C ARG A 156 10.23 39.97 -45.45
N ALA A 157 10.20 41.13 -44.79
CA ALA A 157 9.65 42.43 -45.22
C ALA A 157 8.21 42.84 -44.79
N ALA A 158 8.18 43.95 -44.03
CA ALA A 158 7.11 44.95 -43.89
C ALA A 158 7.09 45.89 -45.15
N PRO A 159 6.23 46.95 -45.30
CA PRO A 159 5.45 47.68 -44.28
C PRO A 159 4.04 48.21 -44.71
N GLU A 160 3.30 48.79 -43.75
CA GLU A 160 2.67 50.15 -43.84
C GLU A 160 1.14 50.04 -44.10
N SER A 161 0.18 50.74 -43.50
CA SER A 161 0.05 51.93 -42.64
C SER A 161 -1.35 51.95 -41.97
N ALA A 162 -1.55 52.88 -41.02
CA ALA A 162 -2.79 53.56 -40.63
C ALA A 162 -3.45 53.24 -39.26
N ARG A 163 -3.34 54.24 -38.37
CA ARG A 163 -4.20 54.65 -37.23
C ARG A 163 -4.67 56.11 -37.55
N PRO A 164 -5.68 56.76 -36.90
CA PRO A 164 -6.40 56.45 -35.64
C PRO A 164 -7.94 56.78 -35.53
N GLU A 165 -8.61 56.18 -34.52
CA GLU A 165 -9.69 56.60 -33.54
C GLU A 165 -10.93 57.50 -33.88
N PRO A 166 -12.03 57.58 -33.05
CA PRO A 166 -12.53 56.76 -31.90
C PRO A 166 -14.09 56.50 -31.86
N VAL A 167 -14.56 55.81 -30.80
CA VAL A 167 -15.80 56.01 -29.96
C VAL A 167 -16.62 54.73 -29.62
N GLU A 168 -16.53 54.37 -28.34
CA GLU A 168 -17.51 53.77 -27.38
C GLU A 168 -18.33 52.48 -27.66
N GLY A 169 -18.25 51.54 -26.69
CA GLY A 169 -19.45 50.99 -26.05
C GLY A 169 -19.70 49.48 -26.07
N ARG A 170 -19.02 48.70 -25.21
CA ARG A 170 -19.62 47.74 -24.23
C ARG A 170 -18.57 46.77 -23.69
N ALA A 171 -18.29 46.90 -22.39
CA ALA A 171 -17.51 45.95 -21.62
C ALA A 171 -18.24 44.60 -21.53
N SER A 172 -17.60 43.53 -22.00
CA SER A 172 -17.91 42.16 -21.60
C SER A 172 -16.74 41.64 -20.78
N SER A 173 -16.94 41.47 -19.48
CA SER A 173 -15.92 40.97 -18.55
C SER A 173 -15.63 39.49 -18.85
N VAL A 174 -14.46 39.22 -19.41
CA VAL A 174 -13.93 37.87 -19.63
C VAL A 174 -13.53 37.26 -18.27
N ARG A 175 -14.05 36.08 -17.97
CA ARG A 175 -13.77 35.31 -16.76
C ARG A 175 -12.64 34.32 -17.06
N THR A 176 -11.42 34.61 -16.62
CA THR A 176 -10.26 33.71 -16.81
C THR A 176 -10.05 32.86 -15.54
N PRO A 177 -9.98 31.52 -15.62
CA PRO A 177 -9.68 30.69 -14.45
C PRO A 177 -8.19 30.81 -14.05
N SER A 178 -7.93 31.04 -12.75
CA SER A 178 -6.58 31.16 -12.17
C SER A 178 -6.06 29.81 -11.66
N ALA A 179 -4.75 29.56 -11.80
CA ALA A 179 -4.03 28.33 -11.48
C ALA A 179 -3.81 28.03 -9.97
N ASP A 180 -4.61 28.64 -9.07
CA ASP A 180 -4.52 28.41 -7.63
C ASP A 180 -5.77 27.70 -7.11
N ALA A 181 -5.63 26.55 -6.47
CA ALA A 181 -6.72 25.64 -6.08
C ALA A 181 -7.81 26.25 -5.15
N HIS A 182 -7.57 27.45 -4.60
CA HIS A 182 -8.45 28.14 -3.65
C HIS A 182 -9.21 29.35 -4.22
N VAL A 183 -8.93 29.78 -5.45
CA VAL A 183 -9.62 30.91 -6.10
C VAL A 183 -10.76 30.38 -6.97
N VAL A 184 -12.00 30.73 -6.62
CA VAL A 184 -13.23 30.32 -7.32
C VAL A 184 -13.42 31.15 -8.59
N SER A 185 -13.19 32.45 -8.51
CA SER A 185 -13.21 33.33 -9.66
C SER A 185 -12.33 34.55 -9.46
N ARG A 186 -11.73 35.02 -10.57
CA ARG A 186 -10.97 36.26 -10.65
C ARG A 186 -11.68 37.17 -11.67
N ARG A 187 -12.04 38.37 -11.24
CA ARG A 187 -12.55 39.45 -12.10
C ARG A 187 -11.63 40.66 -11.97
N VAL A 188 -11.20 41.22 -13.10
CA VAL A 188 -10.37 42.42 -13.12
C VAL A 188 -11.21 43.57 -13.67
N ASP A 189 -11.15 44.70 -12.99
CA ASP A 189 -11.70 45.98 -13.43
C ASP A 189 -10.52 46.93 -13.65
N ASP A 190 -10.18 47.14 -14.93
CA ASP A 190 -9.02 47.93 -15.39
C ASP A 190 -9.23 49.45 -15.31
N GLY A 191 -10.07 49.94 -14.38
CA GLY A 191 -10.20 51.38 -14.12
C GLY A 191 -8.82 52.07 -14.06
N GLY A 192 -8.72 53.26 -14.68
CA GLY A 192 -7.47 53.90 -15.09
C GLY A 192 -6.45 54.21 -13.99
N ALA A 193 -5.55 55.16 -14.21
CA ALA A 193 -4.34 55.33 -13.38
C ALA A 193 -4.55 55.61 -11.88
N GLY A 194 -5.78 55.91 -11.42
CA GLY A 194 -6.20 55.97 -10.01
C GLY A 194 -5.43 56.98 -9.14
N THR A 195 -6.12 57.95 -8.54
CA THR A 195 -5.47 58.93 -7.65
C THR A 195 -5.35 58.47 -6.20
N ALA A 196 -6.01 57.38 -5.81
CA ALA A 196 -5.99 56.85 -4.44
C ALA A 196 -4.62 56.31 -4.03
N ARG A 197 -4.11 56.77 -2.88
CA ARG A 197 -2.87 56.30 -2.24
C ARG A 197 -3.10 55.67 -0.87
N THR A 198 -4.20 56.00 -0.20
CA THR A 198 -4.52 55.51 1.15
C THR A 198 -5.96 55.01 1.28
N LEU A 199 -6.13 53.83 1.90
CA LEU A 199 -7.42 53.31 2.35
C LEU A 199 -7.67 53.85 3.76
N ARG A 200 -8.62 54.79 3.88
CA ARG A 200 -8.90 55.54 5.11
C ARG A 200 -9.70 54.72 6.11
N ALA A 201 -10.76 54.05 5.65
CA ALA A 201 -11.67 53.31 6.51
C ALA A 201 -12.51 52.30 5.72
N VAL A 202 -13.08 51.34 6.44
CA VAL A 202 -14.14 50.45 5.95
C VAL A 202 -15.41 50.80 6.73
N ARG A 203 -16.44 51.30 6.03
CA ARG A 203 -17.70 51.75 6.62
C ARG A 203 -18.84 50.82 6.23
N SER A 204 -19.55 50.28 7.22
CA SER A 204 -20.78 49.50 6.99
C SER A 204 -21.99 50.45 7.03
N GLY A 205 -22.78 50.46 5.96
CA GLY A 205 -24.04 51.21 5.85
C GLY A 205 -25.23 50.28 5.64
N LYS A 206 -26.45 50.85 5.63
CA LYS A 206 -27.70 50.07 5.44
C LYS A 206 -27.79 49.38 4.07
N GLU A 207 -27.09 49.90 3.07
CA GLU A 207 -27.14 49.43 1.67
C GLU A 207 -25.90 48.63 1.26
N GLY A 208 -24.89 48.48 2.12
CA GLY A 208 -23.67 47.75 1.78
C GLY A 208 -22.42 48.18 2.54
N LEU A 209 -21.26 47.71 2.07
CA LEU A 209 -19.95 48.00 2.64
C LEU A 209 -19.17 48.95 1.73
N VAL A 210 -18.63 50.04 2.27
CA VAL A 210 -17.83 51.01 1.52
C VAL A 210 -16.38 51.02 2.01
N LEU A 211 -15.46 50.76 1.08
CA LEU A 211 -14.01 50.91 1.24
C LEU A 211 -13.64 52.36 0.89
N ALA A 212 -13.47 53.22 1.88
CA ALA A 212 -13.19 54.64 1.68
C ALA A 212 -11.71 54.90 1.42
N THR A 213 -11.39 55.48 0.27
CA THR A 213 -10.03 55.87 -0.14
C THR A 213 -9.86 57.40 -0.15
N ASP A 214 -8.63 57.89 -0.19
CA ASP A 214 -8.31 59.33 -0.29
C ASP A 214 -8.42 59.94 -1.70
N GLY A 215 -8.70 59.10 -2.70
CA GLY A 215 -8.93 59.47 -4.09
C GLY A 215 -9.67 58.34 -4.80
N GLU A 216 -9.71 58.38 -6.14
CA GLU A 216 -10.33 57.30 -6.90
C GLU A 216 -9.40 56.08 -7.02
N PRO A 217 -9.86 54.87 -6.68
CA PRO A 217 -9.04 53.67 -6.82
C PRO A 217 -8.72 53.41 -8.30
N GLY A 218 -7.51 52.96 -8.61
CA GLY A 218 -7.11 52.59 -9.97
C GLY A 218 -7.64 51.20 -10.35
N ARG A 219 -6.76 50.36 -10.89
CA ARG A 219 -7.08 48.96 -11.22
C ARG A 219 -7.53 48.16 -9.99
N LEU A 220 -8.64 47.44 -10.11
CA LEU A 220 -9.20 46.57 -9.08
C LEU A 220 -9.16 45.11 -9.53
N GLU A 221 -8.71 44.21 -8.66
CA GLU A 221 -8.80 42.77 -8.90
C GLU A 221 -9.64 42.12 -7.79
N ILE A 222 -10.74 41.48 -8.18
CA ILE A 222 -11.73 40.88 -7.30
C ILE A 222 -11.57 39.37 -7.37
N LEU A 223 -11.35 38.75 -6.20
CA LEU A 223 -11.06 37.33 -6.04
C LEU A 223 -12.10 36.72 -5.09
N GLU A 224 -12.83 35.74 -5.58
CA GLU A 224 -13.68 34.89 -4.72
C GLU A 224 -12.84 33.71 -4.24
N LEU A 225 -12.72 33.53 -2.94
CA LEU A 225 -11.96 32.43 -2.33
C LEU A 225 -12.91 31.43 -1.68
N ARG A 226 -12.62 30.13 -1.83
CA ARG A 226 -13.34 29.04 -1.16
C ARG A 226 -12.52 28.44 -0.02
N ASN A 227 -13.21 27.89 0.97
CA ASN A 227 -12.64 27.16 2.11
C ASN A 227 -11.71 27.99 3.01
N PRO A 228 -12.22 28.99 3.75
CA PRO A 228 -13.62 29.42 3.89
C PRO A 228 -14.03 30.50 2.86
N PRO A 229 -15.35 30.69 2.60
CA PRO A 229 -15.86 31.69 1.65
C PRO A 229 -15.43 33.10 2.04
N ARG A 230 -14.62 33.73 1.18
CA ARG A 230 -14.10 35.08 1.38
C ARG A 230 -14.13 35.85 0.08
N LEU A 231 -14.38 37.15 0.16
CA LEU A 231 -14.23 38.08 -0.94
C LEU A 231 -12.94 38.88 -0.73
N ALA A 232 -11.95 38.71 -1.60
CA ALA A 232 -10.74 39.51 -1.59
C ALA A 232 -10.76 40.55 -2.72
N ILE A 233 -10.42 41.79 -2.39
CA ILE A 233 -10.37 42.91 -3.34
C ILE A 233 -8.97 43.53 -3.25
N ASP A 234 -8.24 43.46 -4.35
CA ASP A 234 -6.91 44.03 -4.50
C ASP A 234 -7.01 45.43 -5.10
N LEU A 235 -6.62 46.43 -4.30
CA LEU A 235 -6.57 47.84 -4.69
C LEU A 235 -5.15 48.17 -5.17
N HIS A 236 -4.94 48.25 -6.49
CA HIS A 236 -3.62 48.63 -7.03
C HIS A 236 -3.39 50.14 -6.90
N GLY A 237 -2.16 50.53 -6.52
CA GLY A 237 -1.77 51.94 -6.34
C GLY A 237 -1.98 52.50 -4.93
N VAL A 238 -2.76 51.80 -4.09
CA VAL A 238 -2.97 52.12 -2.67
C VAL A 238 -1.87 51.48 -1.83
N THR A 239 -1.16 52.27 -1.03
CA THR A 239 0.04 51.82 -0.28
C THR A 239 -0.11 51.84 1.24
N ARG A 240 -1.16 52.48 1.77
CA ARG A 240 -1.47 52.54 3.21
C ARG A 240 -2.90 52.07 3.51
N ALA A 241 -3.07 51.28 4.58
CA ALA A 241 -4.35 50.77 5.10
C ALA A 241 -4.29 50.63 6.64
N PRO A 242 -5.43 50.45 7.33
CA PRO A 242 -5.48 50.23 8.77
C PRO A 242 -4.69 48.97 9.20
N ARG A 243 -3.99 49.03 10.34
CA ARG A 243 -3.14 47.93 10.83
C ARG A 243 -3.91 46.77 11.46
N SER A 244 -5.15 46.99 11.90
CA SER A 244 -6.00 46.00 12.57
C SER A 244 -7.22 45.64 11.72
N ALA A 245 -7.72 44.42 11.90
CA ALA A 245 -8.96 43.98 11.27
C ALA A 245 -10.15 44.79 11.81
N VAL A 246 -11.07 45.17 10.93
CA VAL A 246 -12.27 45.92 11.28
C VAL A 246 -13.46 44.97 11.32
N LYS A 247 -14.27 45.02 12.39
CA LYS A 247 -15.53 44.28 12.48
C LYS A 247 -16.55 44.97 11.57
N VAL A 248 -17.18 44.20 10.71
CA VAL A 248 -18.16 44.71 9.73
C VAL A 248 -19.53 44.12 10.06
N SER A 249 -20.60 44.88 9.83
CA SER A 249 -21.99 44.45 9.97
C SER A 249 -22.62 44.19 8.60
N GLY A 250 -23.63 43.31 8.55
CA GLY A 250 -24.27 42.86 7.32
C GLY A 250 -23.80 41.46 6.93
N ALA A 251 -23.67 41.19 5.64
CA ALA A 251 -23.36 39.86 5.12
C ALA A 251 -21.88 39.43 5.29
N PHE A 252 -21.00 40.35 5.70
CA PHE A 252 -19.60 40.09 6.05
C PHE A 252 -19.35 40.38 7.53
N THR A 253 -18.53 39.55 8.18
CA THR A 253 -18.27 39.61 9.63
C THR A 253 -17.03 40.41 10.00
N ARG A 254 -16.03 40.42 9.11
CA ARG A 254 -14.71 41.01 9.37
C ARG A 254 -14.01 41.40 8.07
N ALA A 255 -13.34 42.54 8.07
CA ALA A 255 -12.43 42.99 7.02
C ALA A 255 -10.98 42.94 7.51
N ARG A 256 -10.11 42.24 6.78
CA ARG A 256 -8.67 42.13 7.04
C ARG A 256 -7.87 42.76 5.91
N PHE A 257 -6.71 43.33 6.23
CA PHE A 257 -5.87 44.04 5.26
C PHE A 257 -4.51 43.33 5.15
N GLY A 258 -4.13 42.98 3.93
CA GLY A 258 -2.80 42.49 3.57
C GLY A 258 -2.07 43.51 2.72
N LYS A 259 -0.79 43.75 3.00
CA LYS A 259 0.07 44.64 2.21
C LYS A 259 0.99 43.80 1.34
N ASP A 260 0.89 43.97 0.04
CA ASP A 260 1.79 43.39 -0.96
C ASP A 260 2.44 44.51 -1.80
N ALA A 261 3.54 44.23 -2.49
CA ALA A 261 4.30 45.26 -3.21
C ALA A 261 3.42 45.98 -4.25
N GLY A 262 3.09 47.25 -3.99
CA GLY A 262 2.31 48.12 -4.89
C GLY A 262 0.78 48.00 -4.82
N LYS A 263 0.23 47.17 -3.92
CA LYS A 263 -1.22 47.00 -3.75
C LYS A 263 -1.63 46.67 -2.31
N ILE A 264 -2.89 46.90 -1.98
CA ILE A 264 -3.49 46.45 -0.73
C ILE A 264 -4.61 45.47 -1.02
N ARG A 265 -4.54 44.29 -0.39
CA ARG A 265 -5.58 43.27 -0.43
C ARG A 265 -6.52 43.42 0.76
N VAL A 266 -7.79 43.69 0.50
CA VAL A 266 -8.86 43.70 1.50
C VAL A 266 -9.59 42.36 1.46
N VAL A 267 -9.55 41.59 2.53
CA VAL A 267 -10.22 40.27 2.63
C VAL A 267 -11.43 40.37 3.55
N LEU A 268 -12.61 40.09 3.00
CA LEU A 268 -13.88 40.09 3.72
C LEU A 268 -14.29 38.65 4.05
N ASP A 269 -14.41 38.37 5.35
CA ASP A 269 -14.82 37.06 5.86
C ASP A 269 -16.35 36.97 5.94
N ALA A 270 -16.97 36.07 5.18
CA ALA A 270 -18.41 35.79 5.27
C ALA A 270 -18.72 34.86 6.45
N ALA A 271 -19.91 34.98 7.05
CA ALA A 271 -20.36 34.11 8.14
C ALA A 271 -20.81 32.71 7.67
N GLY A 272 -21.19 32.60 6.38
CA GLY A 272 -21.74 31.41 5.73
C GLY A 272 -21.39 31.44 4.24
N GLU A 273 -22.30 31.07 3.35
CA GLU A 273 -22.07 31.21 1.90
C GLU A 273 -21.85 32.68 1.49
N LEU A 274 -21.06 32.89 0.44
CA LEU A 274 -20.78 34.24 -0.06
C LEU A 274 -22.09 34.83 -0.62
N PRO A 275 -22.62 35.93 -0.05
CA PRO A 275 -23.87 36.54 -0.51
C PRO A 275 -23.73 37.04 -1.94
N ALA A 276 -24.83 37.15 -2.70
CA ALA A 276 -24.81 37.87 -3.96
C ALA A 276 -24.31 39.31 -3.72
N TYR A 277 -23.35 39.74 -4.52
CA TYR A 277 -22.66 41.01 -4.32
C TYR A 277 -22.35 41.69 -5.66
N GLU A 278 -22.44 43.01 -5.65
CA GLU A 278 -22.04 43.87 -6.77
C GLU A 278 -21.00 44.87 -6.27
N VAL A 279 -19.86 44.95 -6.96
CA VAL A 279 -18.77 45.89 -6.63
C VAL A 279 -18.90 47.09 -7.55
N LYS A 280 -19.15 48.28 -6.98
CA LYS A 280 -19.28 49.54 -7.71
C LYS A 280 -18.23 50.54 -7.24
N ARG A 281 -17.63 51.27 -8.18
CA ARG A 281 -16.82 52.45 -7.86
C ARG A 281 -17.76 53.57 -7.42
N VAL A 282 -17.46 54.19 -6.30
CA VAL A 282 -18.21 55.33 -5.76
C VAL A 282 -17.25 56.48 -5.50
N ALA A 283 -17.76 57.71 -5.46
CA ALA A 283 -16.93 58.87 -5.17
C ALA A 283 -16.19 58.68 -3.84
N GLY A 284 -14.86 58.59 -3.90
CA GLY A 284 -13.99 58.36 -2.74
C GLY A 284 -13.89 56.91 -2.26
N GLY A 285 -14.16 55.90 -3.10
CA GLY A 285 -13.96 54.50 -2.70
C GLY A 285 -14.54 53.41 -3.60
N VAL A 286 -14.67 52.22 -3.02
CA VAL A 286 -15.33 51.04 -3.64
C VAL A 286 -16.48 50.60 -2.73
N ALA A 287 -17.69 50.52 -3.28
CA ALA A 287 -18.88 50.03 -2.59
C ALA A 287 -19.18 48.58 -2.99
N ILE A 288 -19.61 47.79 -2.02
CA ILE A 288 -20.02 46.39 -2.17
C ILE A 288 -21.47 46.29 -1.68
N VAL A 289 -22.38 46.06 -2.61
CA VAL A 289 -23.84 46.12 -2.40
C VAL A 289 -24.42 44.72 -2.59
N SER A 290 -25.36 44.29 -1.73
CA SER A 290 -26.09 43.02 -1.90
C SER A 290 -27.46 43.27 -2.56
N PRO A 291 -27.90 42.47 -3.56
CA PRO A 291 -29.15 42.73 -4.29
C PRO A 291 -30.47 42.44 -3.54
N GLU A 292 -30.44 41.89 -2.32
CA GLU A 292 -31.67 41.50 -1.60
C GLU A 292 -31.94 42.38 -0.37
N ALA A 293 -32.85 43.33 -0.54
CA ALA A 293 -33.53 44.01 0.55
C ALA A 293 -34.99 44.30 0.16
N ARG A 294 -35.89 43.31 0.28
CA ARG A 294 -37.31 43.55 0.64
C ARG A 294 -38.10 42.29 1.03
N VAL A 295 -38.92 42.51 2.07
CA VAL A 295 -40.13 41.81 2.53
C VAL A 295 -39.98 40.73 3.62
N ALA A 296 -40.79 40.93 4.64
CA ALA A 296 -40.85 40.36 5.98
C ALA A 296 -41.87 39.23 6.12
N ALA A 297 -41.76 38.41 7.18
CA ALA A 297 -42.82 38.18 8.18
C ALA A 297 -42.37 37.18 9.29
N ILE A 298 -42.77 37.46 10.53
CA ILE A 298 -42.73 36.61 11.74
C ILE A 298 -44.20 36.21 12.05
N PRO A 299 -44.55 35.06 12.69
CA PRO A 299 -44.57 34.90 14.17
C PRO A 299 -43.99 33.54 14.64
N THR A 300 -43.21 33.41 15.72
CA THR A 300 -43.53 33.34 17.18
C THR A 300 -44.38 32.14 17.63
N ALA A 301 -43.80 31.26 18.47
CA ALA A 301 -44.33 30.70 19.75
C ALA A 301 -43.64 29.35 20.09
N THR A 302 -42.82 29.29 21.15
CA THR A 302 -43.15 28.70 22.50
C THR A 302 -42.99 27.16 22.49
N SER A 303 -42.13 26.52 23.28
CA SER A 303 -42.29 26.34 24.73
C SER A 303 -41.10 25.55 25.33
N THR A 304 -40.62 25.99 26.50
CA THR A 304 -40.28 25.21 27.75
C THR A 304 -39.54 23.86 27.65
N ALA A 305 -38.56 23.47 28.47
CA ALA A 305 -38.08 23.92 29.77
C ALA A 305 -36.73 23.25 30.10
N THR A 306 -35.88 23.96 30.86
CA THR A 306 -34.81 23.46 31.75
C THR A 306 -35.50 22.88 33.03
N PRO A 307 -34.91 22.03 33.92
CA PRO A 307 -33.48 22.01 34.21
C PRO A 307 -32.84 20.70 34.79
N THR A 308 -31.53 20.84 35.06
CA THR A 308 -30.76 20.25 36.17
C THR A 308 -30.23 18.82 36.06
N ALA A 309 -28.96 18.77 35.69
CA ALA A 309 -28.00 17.75 36.08
C ALA A 309 -27.87 17.69 37.62
N THR A 310 -27.92 16.47 38.16
CA THR A 310 -27.34 16.16 39.48
C THR A 310 -26.17 15.21 39.26
N ALA A 311 -25.00 15.62 39.76
CA ALA A 311 -23.78 14.84 39.79
C ALA A 311 -23.86 13.77 40.88
N THR A 312 -23.45 12.53 40.57
CA THR A 312 -22.99 11.58 41.60
C THR A 312 -21.94 10.60 41.05
N ALA A 313 -20.80 10.63 41.73
CA ALA A 313 -20.03 9.49 42.23
C ALA A 313 -19.39 8.48 41.24
N LYS A 314 -18.06 8.61 41.18
CA LYS A 314 -17.03 7.60 40.91
C LYS A 314 -17.37 6.21 41.51
N LYS A 315 -17.52 5.19 40.65
CA LYS A 315 -17.62 3.77 41.04
C LYS A 315 -16.53 2.97 40.31
N ALA A 316 -15.80 2.14 41.06
CA ALA A 316 -14.71 1.31 40.59
C ALA A 316 -15.16 0.28 39.54
N SER A 317 -14.38 0.09 38.49
CA SER A 317 -14.60 -0.95 37.48
C SER A 317 -14.26 -2.36 38.02
N PRO A 318 -15.01 -3.40 37.64
CA PRO A 318 -14.87 -4.76 38.17
C PRO A 318 -13.58 -5.45 37.69
N SER A 319 -12.99 -6.28 38.54
CA SER A 319 -11.83 -7.12 38.22
C SER A 319 -12.18 -8.18 37.18
N ARG A 320 -11.55 -8.12 36.00
CA ARG A 320 -11.65 -9.15 34.95
C ARG A 320 -10.94 -10.44 35.37
N ALA A 321 -11.47 -11.60 35.00
CA ALA A 321 -10.87 -12.89 35.31
C ALA A 321 -9.61 -13.10 34.46
N ARG A 322 -8.47 -13.41 35.06
CA ARG A 322 -7.21 -13.58 34.32
C ARG A 322 -7.03 -15.03 33.89
N ILE A 323 -6.86 -15.27 32.59
CA ILE A 323 -6.49 -16.60 32.07
C ILE A 323 -4.99 -16.80 32.31
N ALA A 324 -4.65 -17.78 33.14
CA ALA A 324 -3.29 -18.04 33.60
C ALA A 324 -2.49 -18.90 32.60
N ASP A 325 -3.16 -19.80 31.87
CA ASP A 325 -2.53 -20.70 30.91
C ASP A 325 -3.53 -21.24 29.88
N VAL A 326 -3.04 -21.59 28.70
CA VAL A 326 -3.78 -22.33 27.65
C VAL A 326 -2.86 -23.43 27.13
N ARG A 327 -3.22 -24.69 27.43
CA ARG A 327 -2.43 -25.88 27.10
C ARG A 327 -3.17 -26.78 26.14
N PHE A 328 -2.43 -27.37 25.20
CA PHE A 328 -2.92 -28.42 24.33
C PHE A 328 -2.33 -29.76 24.77
N GLY A 329 -3.17 -30.79 24.84
CA GLY A 329 -2.76 -32.16 25.07
C GLY A 329 -3.54 -33.13 24.18
N GLN A 330 -2.91 -34.22 23.77
CA GLN A 330 -3.57 -35.29 23.03
C GLN A 330 -3.68 -36.54 23.91
N GLN A 331 -4.89 -37.08 24.05
CA GLN A 331 -5.15 -38.37 24.70
C GLN A 331 -5.76 -39.32 23.68
N GLY A 332 -4.94 -40.22 23.12
CA GLY A 332 -5.34 -41.14 22.06
C GLY A 332 -5.81 -40.39 20.80
N LYS A 333 -7.04 -40.66 20.35
CA LYS A 333 -7.66 -40.02 19.17
C LYS A 333 -8.40 -38.71 19.49
N ALA A 334 -8.41 -38.28 20.75
CA ALA A 334 -9.06 -37.05 21.18
C ALA A 334 -8.02 -35.96 21.50
N ALA A 335 -8.33 -34.73 21.09
CA ALA A 335 -7.56 -33.54 21.48
C ALA A 335 -8.23 -32.85 22.66
N ARG A 336 -7.46 -32.34 23.62
CA ARG A 336 -7.92 -31.64 24.81
C ARG A 336 -7.18 -30.32 24.96
N ILE A 337 -7.94 -29.22 25.06
CA ILE A 337 -7.44 -27.88 25.32
C ILE A 337 -7.85 -27.51 26.75
N GLU A 338 -6.86 -27.22 27.60
CA GLU A 338 -7.07 -26.82 28.98
C GLU A 338 -6.82 -25.32 29.13
N ILE A 339 -7.82 -24.61 29.61
CA ILE A 339 -7.80 -23.16 29.81
C ILE A 339 -7.86 -22.92 31.31
N ALA A 340 -6.76 -22.47 31.90
CA ALA A 340 -6.66 -22.22 33.34
C ALA A 340 -7.22 -20.83 33.65
N GLY A 341 -8.43 -20.78 34.20
CA GLY A 341 -9.15 -19.55 34.52
C GLY A 341 -10.66 -19.70 34.38
N LYS A 342 -11.41 -19.27 35.40
CA LYS A 342 -12.88 -19.35 35.39
C LYS A 342 -13.47 -18.15 34.68
N ALA A 343 -14.18 -18.41 33.59
CA ALA A 343 -14.87 -17.39 32.80
C ALA A 343 -16.16 -17.97 32.21
N ARG A 344 -17.17 -17.12 32.02
CA ARG A 344 -18.38 -17.52 31.26
C ARG A 344 -17.99 -17.68 29.80
N TYR A 345 -18.51 -18.70 29.14
CA TYR A 345 -18.13 -19.01 27.76
C TYR A 345 -19.34 -19.15 26.84
N THR A 346 -19.14 -18.77 25.58
CA THR A 346 -20.09 -18.98 24.48
C THR A 346 -19.36 -19.70 23.35
N LEU A 347 -19.93 -20.79 22.85
CA LEU A 347 -19.39 -21.58 21.74
C LEU A 347 -20.07 -21.16 20.42
N SER A 348 -19.28 -20.86 19.40
CA SER A 348 -19.75 -20.51 18.06
C SER A 348 -19.02 -21.33 17.00
N ARG A 349 -19.74 -21.76 15.95
CA ARG A 349 -19.19 -22.48 14.79
C ARG A 349 -19.41 -21.63 13.54
N PRO A 350 -18.44 -20.80 13.15
CA PRO A 350 -18.56 -19.97 11.95
C PRO A 350 -18.56 -20.79 10.65
N ASP A 351 -17.84 -21.93 10.65
CA ASP A 351 -17.71 -22.82 9.50
C ASP A 351 -17.54 -24.30 9.95
N ALA A 352 -17.50 -25.24 9.00
CA ALA A 352 -17.41 -26.68 9.29
C ALA A 352 -16.05 -27.14 9.86
N HIS A 353 -15.02 -26.30 9.76
CA HIS A 353 -13.64 -26.59 10.14
C HIS A 353 -13.12 -25.69 11.27
N THR A 354 -13.93 -24.78 11.80
CA THR A 354 -13.52 -23.82 12.82
C THR A 354 -14.54 -23.77 13.94
N VAL A 355 -14.07 -23.96 15.17
CA VAL A 355 -14.87 -23.76 16.37
C VAL A 355 -14.25 -22.67 17.22
N VAL A 356 -15.07 -21.74 17.70
CA VAL A 356 -14.63 -20.56 18.46
C VAL A 356 -15.27 -20.60 19.85
N LEU A 357 -14.43 -20.65 20.87
CA LEU A 357 -14.82 -20.49 22.26
C LEU A 357 -14.54 -19.05 22.69
N SER A 358 -15.59 -18.29 23.00
CA SER A 358 -15.49 -16.89 23.45
C SER A 358 -15.70 -16.81 24.96
N LEU A 359 -14.68 -16.35 25.68
CA LEU A 359 -14.67 -16.21 27.14
C LEU A 359 -14.99 -14.77 27.53
N GLU A 360 -16.13 -14.56 28.16
CA GLU A 360 -16.65 -13.26 28.55
C GLU A 360 -16.04 -12.78 29.87
N GLY A 361 -15.63 -11.50 29.92
CA GLY A 361 -15.07 -10.89 31.12
C GLY A 361 -13.69 -11.43 31.53
N ALA A 362 -13.01 -12.13 30.61
CA ALA A 362 -11.67 -12.68 30.81
C ALA A 362 -10.60 -11.86 30.10
N GLU A 363 -9.36 -11.93 30.57
CA GLU A 363 -8.18 -11.31 29.95
C GLU A 363 -7.01 -12.29 29.91
N ILE A 364 -6.39 -12.47 28.74
CA ILE A 364 -5.22 -13.32 28.56
C ILE A 364 -3.93 -12.46 28.49
N PRO A 365 -2.84 -12.79 29.21
CA PRO A 365 -1.58 -12.05 29.10
C PRO A 365 -0.99 -12.13 27.68
N LYS A 366 -0.36 -11.06 27.17
CA LYS A 366 0.25 -11.01 25.82
C LYS A 366 1.15 -12.21 25.46
N LYS A 367 1.86 -12.79 26.43
CA LYS A 367 2.70 -13.98 26.23
C LYS A 367 1.94 -15.27 25.83
N LEU A 368 0.63 -15.29 26.06
CA LEU A 368 -0.27 -16.40 25.69
C LEU A 368 -1.17 -16.01 24.50
N GLU A 369 -0.98 -14.82 23.90
CA GLU A 369 -1.57 -14.48 22.61
C GLU A 369 -0.75 -15.13 21.49
N ARG A 370 -1.06 -16.40 21.19
CA ARG A 370 -0.27 -17.20 20.25
C ARG A 370 -1.14 -18.22 19.53
N SER A 371 -0.63 -18.67 18.39
CA SER A 371 -1.13 -19.84 17.68
C SER A 371 -0.22 -21.02 17.96
N LEU A 372 -0.81 -22.16 18.32
CA LEU A 372 -0.16 -23.44 18.51
C LEU A 372 -0.50 -24.31 17.29
N ASP A 373 0.51 -24.66 16.50
CA ASP A 373 0.39 -25.65 15.43
C ASP A 373 0.37 -27.05 16.04
N THR A 374 -0.74 -27.76 15.89
CA THR A 374 -0.93 -29.11 16.40
C THR A 374 -0.98 -30.14 15.28
N SER A 375 -0.54 -29.78 14.07
CA SER A 375 -0.52 -30.67 12.90
C SER A 375 0.34 -31.92 13.10
N ALA A 376 1.43 -31.81 13.87
CA ALA A 376 2.30 -32.94 14.25
C ALA A 376 1.58 -34.00 15.10
N PHE A 377 0.48 -33.62 15.76
CA PHE A 377 -0.39 -34.51 16.50
C PHE A 377 -1.44 -35.08 15.52
N GLN A 378 -1.56 -36.41 15.43
CA GLN A 378 -2.53 -37.09 14.54
C GLN A 378 -3.99 -36.94 15.02
N GLY A 379 -4.30 -35.90 15.80
CA GLY A 379 -5.60 -35.60 16.36
C GLY A 379 -6.51 -34.80 15.42
N PRO A 380 -7.75 -34.50 15.85
CA PRO A 380 -8.74 -33.78 15.05
C PRO A 380 -8.51 -32.27 14.95
N VAL A 381 -7.62 -31.69 15.75
CA VAL A 381 -7.32 -30.25 15.79
C VAL A 381 -6.01 -29.97 15.07
N LEU A 382 -6.03 -29.11 14.06
CA LEU A 382 -4.86 -28.66 13.28
C LEU A 382 -4.13 -27.49 13.95
N MET A 383 -4.89 -26.56 14.53
CA MET A 383 -4.34 -25.35 15.11
C MET A 383 -5.22 -24.83 16.24
N VAL A 384 -4.60 -24.27 17.28
CA VAL A 384 -5.27 -23.58 18.38
C VAL A 384 -4.71 -22.17 18.50
N SER A 385 -5.56 -21.16 18.35
CA SER A 385 -5.18 -19.75 18.50
C SER A 385 -5.93 -19.12 19.67
N SER A 386 -5.21 -18.52 20.61
CA SER A 386 -5.79 -17.75 21.72
C SER A 386 -5.38 -16.29 21.65
N PHE A 387 -6.31 -15.35 21.77
CA PHE A 387 -6.02 -13.91 21.77
C PHE A 387 -7.09 -13.09 22.50
N ASN A 388 -6.73 -11.91 23.03
CA ASN A 388 -7.73 -10.94 23.49
C ASN A 388 -8.39 -10.29 22.29
N GLN A 389 -9.72 -10.20 22.28
CA GLN A 389 -10.47 -9.43 21.30
C GLN A 389 -10.70 -8.00 21.86
N PRO A 390 -9.97 -6.97 21.43
CA PRO A 390 -9.99 -5.65 22.07
C PRO A 390 -11.35 -4.96 21.94
N ALA A 391 -12.08 -5.25 20.86
CA ALA A 391 -13.39 -4.68 20.56
C ALA A 391 -14.50 -5.13 21.51
N THR A 392 -14.41 -6.35 22.06
CA THR A 392 -15.43 -6.93 22.95
C THR A 392 -14.92 -7.13 24.38
N GLY A 393 -13.61 -7.02 24.61
CA GLY A 393 -12.99 -7.31 25.90
C GLY A 393 -13.11 -8.77 26.32
N GLN A 394 -13.26 -9.68 25.35
CA GLN A 394 -13.38 -11.13 25.54
C GLN A 394 -12.10 -11.84 25.08
N VAL A 395 -11.79 -12.99 25.66
CA VAL A 395 -10.73 -13.86 25.14
C VAL A 395 -11.34 -14.84 24.15
N LYS A 396 -10.77 -14.94 22.95
CA LYS A 396 -11.18 -15.96 21.97
C LYS A 396 -10.14 -17.06 21.90
N VAL A 397 -10.61 -18.30 21.99
CA VAL A 397 -9.84 -19.51 21.70
C VAL A 397 -10.46 -20.17 20.47
N VAL A 398 -9.72 -20.17 19.37
CA VAL A 398 -10.13 -20.70 18.07
C VAL A 398 -9.43 -22.03 17.84
N ALA A 399 -10.21 -23.08 17.58
CA ALA A 399 -9.69 -24.39 17.20
C ALA A 399 -10.06 -24.68 15.74
N THR A 400 -9.05 -24.88 14.90
CA THR A 400 -9.22 -25.30 13.51
C THR A 400 -9.14 -26.82 13.42
N LEU A 401 -10.10 -27.46 12.77
CA LEU A 401 -10.30 -28.91 12.74
C LEU A 401 -9.87 -29.50 11.40
N ARG A 402 -9.24 -30.68 11.46
CA ARG A 402 -8.82 -31.49 10.29
C ARG A 402 -10.01 -32.07 9.52
N GLY A 403 -11.16 -32.22 10.19
CA GLY A 403 -12.38 -32.79 9.62
C GLY A 403 -13.52 -32.74 10.64
N ALA A 404 -14.62 -33.43 10.37
CA ALA A 404 -15.78 -33.45 11.26
C ALA A 404 -15.45 -34.09 12.63
N ALA A 405 -15.42 -33.27 13.68
CA ALA A 405 -15.21 -33.69 15.06
C ALA A 405 -16.36 -33.19 15.95
N LYS A 406 -16.74 -34.01 16.93
CA LYS A 406 -17.60 -33.59 18.05
C LYS A 406 -16.73 -32.96 19.12
N ASP A 407 -17.14 -31.80 19.62
CA ASP A 407 -16.48 -31.10 20.71
C ASP A 407 -17.39 -30.94 21.92
N GLU A 408 -16.78 -30.96 23.11
CA GLU A 408 -17.46 -30.84 24.40
C GLU A 408 -16.59 -30.02 25.37
N VAL A 409 -17.20 -29.01 26.02
CA VAL A 409 -16.55 -28.16 27.02
C VAL A 409 -17.04 -28.56 28.40
N VAL A 410 -16.12 -28.99 29.27
CA VAL A 410 -16.40 -29.37 30.66
C VAL A 410 -15.72 -28.38 31.60
N GLU A 411 -16.47 -27.86 32.57
CA GLU A 411 -15.93 -26.98 33.61
C GLU A 411 -15.18 -27.83 34.65
N THR A 412 -13.92 -27.48 34.92
CA THR A 412 -13.04 -28.16 35.88
C THR A 412 -12.80 -27.28 37.10
N LYS A 413 -12.21 -27.84 38.16
CA LYS A 413 -11.95 -27.11 39.42
C LYS A 413 -11.12 -25.82 39.20
N ASP A 414 -10.22 -25.84 38.21
CA ASP A 414 -9.22 -24.79 37.93
C ASP A 414 -9.43 -24.03 36.61
N GLY A 415 -10.50 -24.33 35.85
CA GLY A 415 -10.78 -23.67 34.56
C GLY A 415 -11.69 -24.46 33.63
N LEU A 416 -11.48 -24.39 32.32
CA LEU A 416 -12.28 -25.08 31.30
C LEU A 416 -11.44 -26.15 30.58
N ALA A 417 -12.01 -27.33 30.37
CA ALA A 417 -11.42 -28.38 29.54
C ALA A 417 -12.28 -28.59 28.29
N TRP A 418 -11.72 -28.30 27.13
CA TRP A 418 -12.39 -28.41 25.84
C TRP A 418 -11.85 -29.59 25.06
N THR A 419 -12.68 -30.59 24.82
CA THR A 419 -12.29 -31.87 24.21
C THR A 419 -12.89 -32.04 22.82
N PHE A 420 -12.14 -32.63 21.90
CA PHE A 420 -12.54 -32.91 20.52
C PHE A 420 -12.34 -34.39 20.20
N ALA A 421 -13.39 -35.07 19.79
CA ALA A 421 -13.38 -36.46 19.34
C ALA A 421 -13.75 -36.55 17.86
N SER A 422 -12.91 -37.21 17.06
CA SER A 422 -13.21 -37.46 15.63
C SER A 422 -14.45 -38.34 15.48
N THR A 423 -15.39 -37.94 14.61
CA THR A 423 -16.66 -38.66 14.40
C THR A 423 -16.75 -39.43 13.08
N GLY A 424 -15.66 -39.52 12.32
CA GLY A 424 -15.65 -40.13 10.99
C GLY A 424 -14.56 -41.18 10.83
N LYS A 425 -14.92 -42.31 10.23
CA LYS A 425 -14.13 -43.50 9.94
C LYS A 425 -13.24 -43.28 8.71
N ASP A 426 -12.40 -42.25 8.71
CA ASP A 426 -11.43 -42.01 7.65
C ASP A 426 -10.07 -41.64 8.25
N ALA A 427 -9.29 -42.69 8.50
CA ALA A 427 -7.87 -42.58 8.76
C ALA A 427 -7.18 -43.69 7.96
N PRO A 428 -6.46 -43.37 6.87
CA PRO A 428 -5.28 -44.14 6.53
C PRO A 428 -4.24 -43.81 7.60
N ALA A 429 -3.96 -44.79 8.45
CA ALA A 429 -2.83 -44.77 9.35
C ALA A 429 -1.54 -44.75 8.51
N ALA A 430 -0.88 -43.61 8.42
CA ALA A 430 0.51 -43.53 7.96
C ALA A 430 1.42 -43.71 9.18
N ALA A 431 1.95 -44.91 9.31
CA ALA A 431 3.09 -45.24 10.17
C ALA A 431 4.37 -44.53 9.66
N PRO A 432 5.37 -44.29 10.52
CA PRO A 432 6.50 -43.40 10.25
C PRO A 432 7.51 -44.03 9.28
N ALA A 433 8.07 -43.22 8.38
CA ALA A 433 9.23 -43.58 7.59
C ALA A 433 10.50 -43.58 8.47
N PRO A 434 11.28 -44.67 8.53
CA PRO A 434 12.60 -44.68 9.16
C PRO A 434 13.71 -44.34 8.15
N ALA A 435 14.84 -43.86 8.68
CA ALA A 435 16.08 -43.59 7.96
C ALA A 435 16.64 -44.84 7.23
N PRO A 436 17.39 -44.70 6.11
CA PRO A 436 18.00 -45.86 5.48
C PRO A 436 19.39 -46.15 6.07
N GLU A 437 19.48 -47.22 6.86
CA GLU A 437 20.69 -48.04 7.02
C GLU A 437 20.54 -49.34 6.23
N ALA A 438 21.67 -49.86 5.76
CA ALA A 438 21.81 -50.99 4.86
C ALA A 438 21.50 -52.36 5.51
N ARG A 439 20.85 -53.26 4.75
CA ARG A 439 21.28 -54.66 4.43
C ARG A 439 20.11 -55.60 4.10
N ALA A 440 20.28 -56.28 2.96
CA ALA A 440 20.09 -57.72 2.68
C ALA A 440 18.78 -58.49 2.97
N ALA A 441 18.39 -59.23 1.91
CA ALA A 441 17.88 -60.61 1.86
C ALA A 441 16.35 -60.90 1.90
N GLU A 442 15.89 -61.36 0.73
CA GLU A 442 15.08 -62.55 0.41
C GLU A 442 13.67 -62.82 1.00
N ALA A 443 12.81 -63.23 0.06
CA ALA A 443 11.84 -64.33 0.08
C ALA A 443 10.34 -63.98 -0.08
N GLN A 444 9.74 -64.72 -1.02
CA GLN A 444 8.41 -64.62 -1.61
C GLN A 444 7.30 -65.23 -0.73
N ALA A 445 6.07 -64.72 -0.88
CA ALA A 445 4.81 -65.45 -1.16
C ALA A 445 3.63 -64.48 -0.92
N ALA A 446 2.91 -64.02 -1.94
CA ALA A 446 1.79 -64.68 -2.64
C ALA A 446 0.45 -64.01 -2.27
N GLY A 447 -0.39 -63.70 -3.27
CA GLY A 447 -1.84 -63.61 -3.04
C GLY A 447 -2.60 -62.41 -3.62
N PHE A 448 -2.86 -62.45 -4.93
CA PHE A 448 -4.12 -62.07 -5.60
C PHE A 448 -4.75 -60.66 -5.51
N ALA A 449 -4.89 -60.09 -6.72
CA ALA A 449 -6.11 -59.55 -7.35
C ALA A 449 -6.21 -58.03 -7.63
N ALA A 450 -6.40 -57.75 -8.93
CA ALA A 450 -7.10 -56.62 -9.57
C ALA A 450 -6.43 -55.23 -9.68
N GLU A 451 -5.48 -55.14 -10.63
CA GLU A 451 -5.49 -54.28 -11.85
C GLU A 451 -6.45 -53.05 -11.88
N ALA A 452 -6.06 -51.81 -12.20
CA ALA A 452 -4.79 -51.21 -12.65
C ALA A 452 -4.81 -49.67 -12.54
N PRO A 453 -3.63 -49.03 -12.42
CA PRO A 453 -3.39 -47.68 -12.91
C PRO A 453 -2.37 -47.64 -14.08
N ALA A 454 -2.68 -46.77 -15.04
CA ALA A 454 -1.83 -45.72 -15.62
C ALA A 454 -0.29 -45.92 -15.73
N TYR A 455 0.16 -45.78 -16.99
CA TYR A 455 1.41 -45.15 -17.45
C TYR A 455 2.76 -45.72 -16.97
N ALA A 456 3.35 -46.56 -17.82
CA ALA A 456 4.80 -46.76 -17.90
C ALA A 456 5.31 -46.21 -19.24
N LEU A 457 6.14 -45.16 -19.15
CA LEU A 457 7.06 -44.72 -20.20
C LEU A 457 8.38 -45.49 -19.99
N SER A 458 8.55 -46.57 -20.75
CA SER A 458 9.85 -47.13 -21.12
C SER A 458 9.62 -48.12 -22.25
N GLY A 459 10.28 -47.92 -23.39
CA GLY A 459 10.05 -48.60 -24.66
C GLY A 459 10.17 -50.13 -24.62
N ALA A 460 9.10 -50.81 -24.21
CA ALA A 460 8.75 -52.11 -24.72
C ALA A 460 7.76 -51.90 -25.89
N PRO A 461 7.91 -52.59 -27.03
CA PRO A 461 6.92 -52.51 -28.08
C PRO A 461 5.58 -52.92 -27.48
N GLN A 462 4.60 -52.01 -27.46
CA GLN A 462 3.22 -52.35 -27.14
C GLN A 462 2.88 -53.59 -27.99
N ALA A 463 2.59 -54.71 -27.33
CA ALA A 463 2.14 -55.89 -28.04
C ALA A 463 0.91 -55.46 -28.85
N ARG A 464 1.01 -55.52 -30.19
CA ARG A 464 -0.10 -55.19 -31.09
C ARG A 464 -1.35 -55.86 -30.53
N GLY A 465 -2.35 -55.07 -30.15
CA GLY A 465 -3.59 -55.60 -29.59
C GLY A 465 -4.29 -56.45 -30.65
N TYR A 466 -4.25 -57.77 -30.49
CA TYR A 466 -4.93 -58.67 -31.39
C TYR A 466 -6.42 -58.63 -31.09
N SER A 467 -7.22 -58.18 -32.06
CA SER A 467 -8.66 -57.88 -31.93
C SER A 467 -9.54 -58.76 -32.82
N GLY A 468 -8.93 -59.68 -33.56
CA GLY A 468 -9.64 -60.57 -34.47
C GLY A 468 -10.61 -61.52 -33.76
N ARG A 469 -11.68 -61.92 -34.47
CA ARG A 469 -12.57 -63.01 -34.05
C ARG A 469 -11.73 -64.23 -33.63
N ARG A 470 -12.04 -64.78 -32.46
CA ARG A 470 -11.33 -65.92 -31.88
C ARG A 470 -11.66 -67.19 -32.65
N ILE A 471 -10.62 -67.93 -33.00
CA ILE A 471 -10.70 -69.17 -33.76
C ILE A 471 -9.95 -70.29 -33.04
N THR A 472 -10.35 -71.51 -33.32
CA THR A 472 -9.66 -72.73 -32.89
C THR A 472 -9.30 -73.50 -34.15
N LEU A 473 -8.01 -73.80 -34.33
CA LEU A 473 -7.44 -74.45 -35.50
C LEU A 473 -6.54 -75.59 -35.01
N ASP A 474 -6.75 -76.80 -35.49
CA ASP A 474 -5.91 -77.95 -35.16
C ASP A 474 -5.60 -78.70 -36.46
N PHE A 475 -4.42 -78.43 -37.01
CA PHE A 475 -3.99 -78.97 -38.30
C PHE A 475 -2.57 -79.50 -38.21
N HIS A 476 -2.41 -80.75 -38.63
CA HIS A 476 -1.12 -81.39 -38.81
C HIS A 476 -0.73 -81.33 -40.29
N ASP A 477 0.46 -80.82 -40.58
CA ASP A 477 1.08 -80.86 -41.92
C ASP A 477 0.24 -80.21 -43.06
N ILE A 478 -0.54 -79.17 -42.73
CA ILE A 478 -1.36 -78.43 -43.70
C ILE A 478 -0.50 -77.51 -44.57
N ASP A 479 -0.84 -77.41 -45.85
CA ASP A 479 -0.21 -76.43 -46.75
C ASP A 479 -0.55 -75.00 -46.31
N ILE A 480 0.48 -74.16 -46.20
CA ILE A 480 0.33 -72.79 -45.71
C ILE A 480 -0.66 -71.96 -46.53
N ARG A 481 -0.81 -72.21 -47.84
CA ARG A 481 -1.77 -71.49 -48.70
C ARG A 481 -3.21 -71.82 -48.33
N ASN A 482 -3.47 -73.08 -48.00
CA ASN A 482 -4.78 -73.54 -47.56
C ASN A 482 -5.12 -72.98 -46.17
N LEU A 483 -4.13 -72.92 -45.28
CA LEU A 483 -4.29 -72.28 -43.96
C LEU A 483 -4.58 -70.77 -44.09
N LEU A 484 -3.86 -70.06 -44.97
CA LEU A 484 -4.07 -68.63 -45.21
C LEU A 484 -5.43 -68.33 -45.85
N ARG A 485 -5.94 -69.20 -46.74
CA ARG A 485 -7.31 -69.11 -47.27
C ARG A 485 -8.37 -69.26 -46.18
N LEU A 486 -8.20 -70.22 -45.28
CA LEU A 486 -9.12 -70.40 -44.15
C LEU A 486 -9.12 -69.17 -43.23
N ILE A 487 -7.96 -68.56 -42.99
CA ILE A 487 -7.86 -67.30 -42.22
C ILE A 487 -8.50 -66.13 -42.99
N ALA A 488 -8.38 -66.09 -44.33
CA ALA A 488 -9.05 -65.09 -45.17
C ALA A 488 -10.58 -65.15 -45.03
N ASP A 489 -11.15 -66.36 -45.10
CA ASP A 489 -12.59 -66.59 -44.98
C ASP A 489 -13.13 -66.18 -43.60
N VAL A 490 -12.37 -66.45 -42.54
CA VAL A 490 -12.78 -66.09 -41.17
C VAL A 490 -12.57 -64.60 -40.88
N SER A 491 -11.50 -63.99 -41.40
CA SER A 491 -11.19 -62.56 -41.21
C SER A 491 -12.02 -61.63 -42.09
N LYS A 492 -12.69 -62.16 -43.13
CA LYS A 492 -13.34 -61.41 -44.21
C LYS A 492 -12.41 -60.41 -44.92
N LYS A 493 -11.10 -60.64 -44.87
CA LYS A 493 -10.09 -59.86 -45.58
C LYS A 493 -9.64 -60.63 -46.83
N ASN A 494 -9.37 -59.89 -47.90
CA ASN A 494 -8.83 -60.50 -49.11
C ASN A 494 -7.33 -60.75 -48.91
N ILE A 495 -6.90 -62.02 -48.89
CA ILE A 495 -5.48 -62.36 -48.72
C ILE A 495 -4.89 -62.75 -50.08
N VAL A 496 -3.86 -62.03 -50.52
CA VAL A 496 -3.10 -62.33 -51.75
C VAL A 496 -1.76 -62.93 -51.35
N VAL A 497 -1.52 -64.17 -51.75
CA VAL A 497 -0.30 -64.92 -51.43
C VAL A 497 0.63 -64.90 -52.64
N ALA A 498 1.87 -64.49 -52.45
CA ALA A 498 2.89 -64.51 -53.50
C ALA A 498 3.35 -65.94 -53.83
N ASP A 499 3.85 -66.16 -55.05
CA ASP A 499 4.20 -67.49 -55.56
C ASP A 499 5.35 -68.17 -54.79
N ASP A 500 6.16 -67.39 -54.09
CA ASP A 500 7.31 -67.79 -53.30
C ASP A 500 6.96 -68.32 -51.89
N VAL A 501 5.67 -68.31 -51.53
CA VAL A 501 5.13 -68.83 -50.27
C VAL A 501 4.78 -70.31 -50.44
N THR A 502 5.68 -71.20 -50.04
CA THR A 502 5.50 -72.66 -50.05
C THR A 502 5.98 -73.25 -48.73
N GLY A 503 5.29 -74.29 -48.26
CA GLY A 503 5.67 -75.00 -47.04
C GLY A 503 4.48 -75.54 -46.26
N LYS A 504 4.75 -76.59 -45.48
CA LYS A 504 3.79 -77.19 -44.55
C LYS A 504 3.96 -76.59 -43.16
N VAL A 505 2.84 -76.36 -42.48
CA VAL A 505 2.81 -75.82 -41.10
C VAL A 505 1.96 -76.75 -40.26
N THR A 506 2.42 -77.06 -39.05
CA THR A 506 1.62 -77.74 -38.03
C THR A 506 1.22 -76.69 -37.01
N VAL A 507 -0.08 -76.52 -36.80
CA VAL A 507 -0.66 -75.45 -35.97
C VAL A 507 -1.76 -76.02 -35.10
N ALA A 508 -1.61 -75.89 -33.78
CA ALA A 508 -2.63 -76.20 -32.79
C ALA A 508 -2.91 -74.94 -31.96
N LEU A 509 -3.95 -74.21 -32.31
CA LEU A 509 -4.37 -72.96 -31.66
C LEU A 509 -5.77 -73.14 -31.10
N ARG A 510 -5.95 -72.85 -29.80
CA ARG A 510 -7.25 -72.91 -29.12
C ARG A 510 -7.66 -71.52 -28.66
N ASN A 511 -8.83 -71.07 -29.13
CA ASN A 511 -9.41 -69.78 -28.74
C ASN A 511 -8.47 -68.57 -28.93
N VAL A 512 -7.79 -68.51 -30.08
CA VAL A 512 -6.82 -67.45 -30.42
C VAL A 512 -7.44 -66.48 -31.43
N PRO A 513 -7.34 -65.14 -31.26
CA PRO A 513 -7.70 -64.16 -32.30
C PRO A 513 -7.07 -64.49 -33.66
N TRP A 514 -7.83 -64.39 -34.76
CA TRP A 514 -7.33 -64.79 -36.09
C TRP A 514 -6.11 -63.97 -36.56
N ASP A 515 -5.99 -62.71 -36.14
CA ASP A 515 -4.88 -61.82 -36.45
C ASP A 515 -3.61 -62.20 -35.68
N GLN A 516 -3.75 -62.70 -34.46
CA GLN A 516 -2.67 -63.33 -33.69
C GLN A 516 -2.24 -64.65 -34.32
N ALA A 517 -3.21 -65.48 -34.70
CA ALA A 517 -2.96 -66.75 -35.39
C ALA A 517 -2.19 -66.52 -36.70
N LEU A 518 -2.62 -65.52 -37.50
CA LEU A 518 -1.95 -65.13 -38.74
C LEU A 518 -0.50 -64.67 -38.49
N ASP A 519 -0.28 -63.77 -37.54
CA ASP A 519 1.06 -63.26 -37.24
C ASP A 519 2.02 -64.36 -36.74
N LEU A 520 1.51 -65.30 -35.92
CA LEU A 520 2.29 -66.45 -35.45
C LEU A 520 2.69 -67.39 -36.60
N VAL A 521 1.74 -67.69 -37.49
CA VAL A 521 1.99 -68.53 -38.68
C VAL A 521 3.01 -67.88 -39.60
N LEU A 522 2.87 -66.57 -39.86
CA LEU A 522 3.81 -65.81 -40.70
C LEU A 522 5.22 -65.77 -40.10
N LYS A 523 5.35 -65.49 -38.79
CA LYS A 523 6.64 -65.48 -38.08
C LYS A 523 7.34 -66.85 -38.10
N SER A 524 6.60 -67.94 -37.94
CA SER A 524 7.17 -69.30 -37.92
C SER A 524 7.85 -69.71 -39.24
N LYS A 525 7.47 -69.08 -40.36
CA LYS A 525 7.99 -69.36 -41.70
C LYS A 525 8.74 -68.18 -42.33
N GLY A 526 9.06 -67.14 -41.56
CA GLY A 526 9.81 -65.97 -42.07
C GLY A 526 9.03 -65.15 -43.13
N LEU A 527 7.70 -65.19 -43.09
CA LEU A 527 6.83 -64.46 -44.00
C LEU A 527 6.42 -63.12 -43.37
N GLY A 528 6.23 -62.11 -44.22
CA GLY A 528 5.69 -60.81 -43.83
C GLY A 528 4.29 -60.61 -44.42
N LYS A 529 3.55 -59.68 -43.82
CA LYS A 529 2.30 -59.17 -44.38
C LYS A 529 2.42 -57.67 -44.66
N GLU A 530 1.84 -57.24 -45.77
CA GLU A 530 1.65 -55.83 -46.11
C GLU A 530 0.15 -55.57 -46.27
N GLU A 531 -0.39 -54.69 -45.43
CA GLU A 531 -1.82 -54.38 -45.42
C GLU A 531 -2.06 -53.16 -46.32
N MET A 532 -2.85 -53.36 -47.38
CA MET A 532 -3.30 -52.31 -48.30
C MET A 532 -4.82 -52.20 -48.19
N GLY A 533 -5.29 -51.51 -47.15
CA GLY A 533 -6.71 -51.31 -46.87
C GLY A 533 -7.49 -52.61 -46.62
N ASN A 534 -8.21 -53.11 -47.63
CA ASN A 534 -9.00 -54.34 -47.53
C ASN A 534 -8.26 -55.62 -47.98
N VAL A 535 -7.05 -55.46 -48.54
CA VAL A 535 -6.24 -56.56 -49.05
C VAL A 535 -4.99 -56.73 -48.20
N ILE A 536 -4.67 -57.97 -47.84
CA ILE A 536 -3.44 -58.34 -47.13
C ILE A 536 -2.57 -59.10 -48.11
N ARG A 537 -1.41 -58.54 -48.47
CA ARG A 537 -0.41 -59.21 -49.30
C ARG A 537 0.56 -59.97 -48.39
N ILE A 538 0.76 -61.26 -48.66
CA ILE A 538 1.69 -62.12 -47.92
C ILE A 538 2.81 -62.57 -48.86
N ALA A 539 4.04 -62.28 -48.48
CA ALA A 539 5.25 -62.65 -49.20
C ALA A 539 6.39 -62.89 -48.19
N ARG A 540 7.58 -63.30 -48.65
CA ARG A 540 8.76 -63.37 -47.78
C ARG A 540 9.07 -62.02 -47.13
N PHE A 541 9.40 -62.04 -45.85
CA PHE A 541 9.67 -60.83 -45.08
C PHE A 541 10.77 -59.96 -45.72
N GLU A 542 11.83 -60.58 -46.22
CA GLU A 542 12.95 -59.89 -46.88
C GLU A 542 12.54 -59.16 -48.18
N ALA A 543 11.63 -59.75 -48.96
CA ALA A 543 11.14 -59.14 -50.21
C ALA A 543 10.31 -57.88 -49.91
N ILE A 544 9.43 -57.95 -48.90
CA ILE A 544 8.64 -56.80 -48.45
C ILE A 544 9.55 -55.72 -47.84
N ALA A 545 10.52 -56.11 -47.01
CA ALA A 545 11.45 -55.17 -46.40
C ALA A 545 12.30 -54.42 -47.46
N LYS A 546 12.79 -55.13 -48.47
CA LYS A 546 13.54 -54.54 -49.59
C LYS A 546 12.68 -53.61 -50.44
N GLU A 547 11.43 -53.99 -50.72
CA GLU A 547 10.49 -53.16 -51.45
C GLU A 547 10.12 -51.90 -50.65
N GLN A 548 9.91 -52.01 -49.34
CA GLN A 548 9.65 -50.85 -48.47
C GLN A 548 10.86 -49.92 -48.34
N GLN A 549 12.08 -50.47 -48.21
CA GLN A 549 13.31 -49.69 -48.24
C GLN A 549 13.46 -48.97 -49.58
N ALA A 550 13.27 -49.67 -50.71
CA ALA A 550 13.31 -49.06 -52.03
C ALA A 550 12.24 -47.98 -52.22
N ARG A 551 11.03 -48.15 -51.68
CA ARG A 551 9.98 -47.13 -51.70
C ARG A 551 10.35 -45.91 -50.84
N ALA A 552 10.88 -46.12 -49.64
CA ALA A 552 11.33 -45.04 -48.76
C ALA A 552 12.53 -44.28 -49.34
N GLU A 553 13.46 -44.98 -49.99
CA GLU A 553 14.58 -44.38 -50.71
C GLU A 553 14.10 -43.64 -51.96
N ALA A 554 13.16 -44.19 -52.72
CA ALA A 554 12.54 -43.51 -53.86
C ALA A 554 11.78 -42.24 -53.42
N GLU A 555 11.11 -42.29 -52.27
CA GLU A 555 10.43 -41.14 -51.69
C GLU A 555 11.42 -40.07 -51.23
N LYS A 556 12.49 -40.47 -50.51
CA LYS A 556 13.61 -39.58 -50.15
C LYS A 556 14.31 -39.01 -51.38
N ALA A 557 14.46 -39.80 -52.44
CA ALA A 557 15.04 -39.37 -53.70
C ALA A 557 14.12 -38.43 -54.47
N ARG A 558 12.79 -38.50 -54.29
CA ARG A 558 11.82 -37.57 -54.90
C ARG A 558 11.82 -36.19 -54.25
N ILE A 559 12.06 -36.08 -52.95
CA ILE A 559 12.12 -34.80 -52.21
C ILE A 559 13.08 -33.77 -52.87
N PRO A 560 14.31 -34.10 -53.28
CA PRO A 560 15.20 -33.14 -53.95
C PRO A 560 14.78 -32.79 -55.39
N LEU A 561 13.94 -33.59 -56.06
CA LEU A 561 13.39 -33.23 -57.39
C LEU A 561 12.19 -32.29 -57.30
N MET A 562 11.61 -32.07 -56.11
CA MET A 562 10.50 -31.14 -55.96
C MET A 562 10.92 -29.69 -56.23
N PRO A 563 10.08 -28.89 -56.91
CA PRO A 563 10.39 -27.51 -57.21
C PRO A 563 10.38 -26.65 -55.94
N LEU A 564 11.45 -25.88 -55.76
CA LEU A 564 11.56 -24.89 -54.70
C LEU A 564 10.68 -23.68 -55.04
N LYS A 565 9.90 -23.21 -54.07
CA LYS A 565 9.09 -21.99 -54.18
C LYS A 565 9.58 -20.97 -53.16
N VAL A 566 9.40 -19.70 -53.47
CA VAL A 566 9.68 -18.59 -52.55
C VAL A 566 8.37 -18.05 -52.01
N ARG A 567 8.29 -17.82 -50.71
CA ARG A 567 7.17 -17.17 -50.03
C ARG A 567 7.69 -16.04 -49.16
N ILE A 568 7.03 -14.89 -49.27
CA ILE A 568 7.27 -13.74 -48.39
C ILE A 568 6.20 -13.79 -47.30
N ILE A 569 6.64 -13.82 -46.04
CA ILE A 569 5.79 -13.88 -44.86
C ILE A 569 6.01 -12.60 -44.04
N PRO A 570 5.03 -11.70 -43.93
CA PRO A 570 5.15 -10.52 -43.08
C PRO A 570 5.10 -10.89 -41.59
N VAL A 571 5.89 -10.20 -40.77
CA VAL A 571 5.89 -10.33 -39.30
C VAL A 571 5.46 -8.99 -38.70
N ASN A 572 4.48 -8.98 -37.81
CA ASN A 572 3.84 -7.74 -37.34
C ASN A 572 4.31 -7.31 -35.95
N PHE A 573 4.37 -8.24 -34.99
CA PHE A 573 4.65 -7.96 -33.58
C PHE A 573 6.08 -8.33 -33.20
N ALA A 574 6.61 -9.42 -33.77
CA ALA A 574 8.00 -9.83 -33.59
C ALA A 574 8.93 -9.20 -34.64
N ARG A 575 10.24 -9.17 -34.35
CA ARG A 575 11.25 -8.83 -35.37
C ARG A 575 11.56 -10.08 -36.19
N ALA A 576 11.59 -9.94 -37.52
CA ALA A 576 11.89 -11.04 -38.43
C ALA A 576 13.24 -11.72 -38.12
N GLY A 577 14.23 -10.95 -37.66
CA GLY A 577 15.52 -11.47 -37.18
C GLY A 577 15.37 -12.53 -36.07
N ASP A 578 14.57 -12.24 -35.04
CA ASP A 578 14.38 -13.11 -33.87
C ASP A 578 13.63 -14.41 -34.21
N VAL A 579 12.74 -14.35 -35.22
CA VAL A 579 11.92 -15.49 -35.68
C VAL A 579 12.68 -16.38 -36.69
N SER A 580 13.59 -15.79 -37.48
CA SER A 580 14.29 -16.47 -38.58
C SER A 580 15.01 -17.76 -38.16
N GLY A 581 15.67 -17.75 -36.99
CA GLY A 581 16.37 -18.92 -36.46
C GLY A 581 15.45 -20.10 -36.20
N ARG A 582 14.26 -19.84 -35.63
CA ARG A 582 13.26 -20.88 -35.33
C ARG A 582 12.60 -21.45 -36.58
N VAL A 583 12.43 -20.61 -37.60
CA VAL A 583 11.88 -21.04 -38.89
C VAL A 583 12.88 -21.94 -39.62
N LYS A 584 14.18 -21.64 -39.55
CA LYS A 584 15.23 -22.43 -40.21
C LYS A 584 15.22 -23.90 -39.79
N ASP A 585 14.91 -24.19 -38.53
CA ASP A 585 14.84 -25.56 -37.98
C ASP A 585 13.70 -26.40 -38.56
N VAL A 586 12.66 -25.76 -39.13
CA VAL A 586 11.47 -26.43 -39.70
C VAL A 586 11.57 -26.60 -41.22
N LEU A 587 12.56 -25.96 -41.85
CA LEU A 587 12.82 -26.05 -43.29
C LEU A 587 13.49 -27.38 -43.66
N SER A 588 13.42 -27.73 -44.94
CA SER A 588 14.18 -28.84 -45.51
C SER A 588 15.67 -28.52 -45.56
N GLU A 589 16.52 -29.55 -45.77
CA GLU A 589 17.98 -29.36 -45.95
C GLU A 589 18.34 -28.39 -47.08
N ARG A 590 17.44 -28.21 -48.06
CA ARG A 590 17.62 -27.30 -49.20
C ARG A 590 16.97 -25.94 -48.99
N GLY A 591 16.25 -25.78 -47.89
CA GLY A 591 15.52 -24.57 -47.56
C GLY A 591 16.46 -23.46 -47.11
N SER A 592 16.13 -22.22 -47.47
CA SER A 592 16.81 -21.04 -46.93
C SER A 592 15.81 -20.02 -46.42
N VAL A 593 16.18 -19.32 -45.36
CA VAL A 593 15.45 -18.18 -44.82
C VAL A 593 16.34 -16.95 -44.88
N SER A 594 15.77 -15.84 -45.34
CA SER A 594 16.40 -14.53 -45.33
C SER A 594 15.42 -13.52 -44.74
N THR A 595 15.93 -12.52 -44.05
CA THR A 595 15.15 -11.46 -43.42
C THR A 595 15.38 -10.15 -44.16
N ASP A 596 14.31 -9.45 -44.54
CA ASP A 596 14.40 -8.04 -44.93
C ASP A 596 13.99 -7.17 -43.72
N GLU A 597 14.98 -6.56 -43.07
CA GLU A 597 14.78 -5.73 -41.89
C GLU A 597 13.99 -4.44 -42.19
N ARG A 598 14.10 -3.91 -43.41
CA ARG A 598 13.45 -2.64 -43.78
C ARG A 598 11.93 -2.79 -43.83
N THR A 599 11.45 -3.96 -44.23
CA THR A 599 10.00 -4.26 -44.34
C THR A 599 9.51 -5.24 -43.28
N ASN A 600 10.39 -5.72 -42.40
CA ASN A 600 10.13 -6.75 -41.38
C ASN A 600 9.43 -8.00 -41.95
N VAL A 601 9.94 -8.51 -43.08
CA VAL A 601 9.41 -9.72 -43.72
C VAL A 601 10.44 -10.85 -43.76
N LEU A 602 9.94 -12.08 -43.67
CA LEU A 602 10.71 -13.31 -43.87
C LEU A 602 10.56 -13.77 -45.31
N ILE A 603 11.67 -13.91 -46.01
CA ILE A 603 11.75 -14.48 -47.36
C ILE A 603 12.20 -15.94 -47.20
N VAL A 604 11.25 -16.86 -47.32
CA VAL A 604 11.49 -18.30 -47.16
C VAL A 604 11.49 -18.95 -48.54
N LYS A 605 12.53 -19.75 -48.83
CA LYS A 605 12.63 -20.54 -50.06
C LYS A 605 12.69 -22.01 -49.70
N ASP A 606 11.67 -22.78 -50.06
CA ASP A 606 11.62 -24.22 -49.79
C ASP A 606 10.54 -24.96 -50.62
N VAL A 607 10.37 -26.26 -50.40
CA VAL A 607 9.25 -27.06 -50.90
C VAL A 607 7.92 -26.60 -50.30
N GLN A 608 6.83 -26.77 -51.05
CA GLN A 608 5.50 -26.28 -50.67
C GLN A 608 5.04 -26.72 -49.27
N GLU A 609 5.36 -27.95 -48.87
CA GLU A 609 4.98 -28.52 -47.57
C GLU A 609 5.71 -27.84 -46.40
N ALA A 610 7.01 -27.59 -46.55
CA ALA A 610 7.83 -26.88 -45.56
C ALA A 610 7.42 -25.41 -45.43
N LEU A 611 7.04 -24.76 -46.55
CA LEU A 611 6.52 -23.39 -46.53
C LEU A 611 5.23 -23.26 -45.71
N VAL A 612 4.30 -24.22 -45.83
CA VAL A 612 3.05 -24.22 -45.05
C VAL A 612 3.33 -24.41 -43.56
N ARG A 613 4.28 -25.30 -43.21
CA ARG A 613 4.72 -25.46 -41.81
C ARG A 613 5.39 -24.20 -41.25
N ALA A 614 6.28 -23.58 -42.03
CA ALA A 614 6.95 -22.34 -41.67
C ALA A 614 5.93 -21.20 -41.44
N GLU A 615 4.95 -21.06 -42.33
CA GLU A 615 3.87 -20.06 -42.18
C GLU A 615 3.03 -20.32 -40.93
N GLY A 616 2.64 -21.57 -40.67
CA GLY A 616 1.92 -21.95 -39.46
C GLY A 616 2.69 -21.63 -38.19
N LEU A 617 4.01 -21.87 -38.18
CA LEU A 617 4.88 -21.53 -37.05
C LEU A 617 4.96 -20.01 -36.85
N VAL A 618 5.18 -19.23 -37.92
CA VAL A 618 5.25 -17.77 -37.84
C VAL A 618 3.95 -17.19 -37.29
N ARG A 619 2.78 -17.68 -37.73
CA ARG A 619 1.48 -17.23 -37.20
C ARG A 619 1.31 -17.50 -35.71
N ASN A 620 1.85 -18.61 -35.20
CA ASN A 620 1.78 -18.94 -33.78
C ASN A 620 2.80 -18.18 -32.93
N LEU A 621 3.93 -17.76 -33.51
CA LEU A 621 4.97 -16.99 -32.83
C LEU A 621 4.70 -15.48 -32.85
N ASP A 622 4.13 -14.97 -33.95
CA ASP A 622 3.81 -13.55 -34.15
C ASP A 622 2.54 -13.16 -33.37
N THR A 623 2.66 -13.17 -32.05
CA THR A 623 1.60 -12.83 -31.10
C THR A 623 1.89 -11.51 -30.42
N GLU A 624 0.84 -10.80 -29.99
CA GLU A 624 0.96 -9.56 -29.24
C GLU A 624 1.58 -9.78 -27.86
N ILE A 625 2.74 -9.18 -27.62
CA ILE A 625 3.40 -9.23 -26.31
C ILE A 625 2.69 -8.25 -25.35
N PRO A 626 2.27 -8.69 -24.15
CA PRO A 626 1.63 -7.80 -23.20
C PRO A 626 2.62 -6.73 -22.70
N GLN A 627 2.10 -5.52 -22.51
CA GLN A 627 2.81 -4.42 -21.86
C GLN A 627 2.43 -4.38 -20.38
N VAL A 628 3.44 -4.24 -19.52
CA VAL A 628 3.29 -4.16 -18.06
C VAL A 628 3.73 -2.78 -17.59
N LEU A 629 2.85 -2.10 -16.86
CA LEU A 629 3.14 -0.90 -16.09
C LEU A 629 3.52 -1.32 -14.66
N ILE A 630 4.71 -0.94 -14.22
CA ILE A 630 5.22 -1.21 -12.88
C ILE A 630 5.25 0.11 -12.11
N GLU A 631 4.55 0.15 -10.99
CA GLU A 631 4.63 1.23 -10.00
C GLU A 631 5.33 0.71 -8.75
N SER A 632 6.40 1.39 -8.33
CA SER A 632 7.03 1.17 -7.04
C SER A 632 6.71 2.33 -6.11
N ARG A 633 6.55 2.06 -4.81
CA ARG A 633 6.40 3.07 -3.76
C ARG A 633 7.37 2.78 -2.64
N ILE A 634 8.32 3.68 -2.44
CA ILE A 634 9.27 3.64 -1.34
C ILE A 634 8.78 4.66 -0.31
N VAL A 635 8.39 4.18 0.85
CA VAL A 635 7.91 5.00 1.97
C VAL A 635 8.94 4.95 3.07
N GLU A 636 9.45 6.11 3.43
CA GLU A 636 10.34 6.29 4.58
C GLU A 636 9.66 7.20 5.60
N ALA A 637 9.60 6.75 6.84
CA ALA A 637 9.15 7.55 7.97
C ALA A 637 10.25 7.57 9.02
N SER A 638 10.64 8.76 9.47
CA SER A 638 11.52 8.91 10.61
C SER A 638 10.87 9.81 11.65
N SER A 639 10.97 9.41 12.92
CA SER A 639 10.59 10.25 14.05
C SER A 639 11.74 10.31 15.05
N ASN A 640 12.04 11.52 15.50
CA ASN A 640 12.98 11.75 16.58
C ASN A 640 12.25 12.38 17.77
N PHE A 641 12.58 11.90 18.97
CA PHE A 641 12.10 12.47 20.22
C PHE A 641 13.29 12.70 21.14
N ASN A 642 13.51 13.95 21.53
CA ASN A 642 14.59 14.35 22.44
C ASN A 642 14.00 15.10 23.63
N LYS A 643 14.30 14.64 24.83
CA LYS A 643 13.91 15.28 26.08
C LYS A 643 15.11 15.43 26.98
N ALA A 644 15.41 16.64 27.42
CA ALA A 644 16.48 16.93 28.35
C ALA A 644 16.00 17.82 29.50
N LEU A 645 16.39 17.49 30.72
CA LEU A 645 16.16 18.29 31.91
C LEU A 645 17.48 18.45 32.66
N GLY A 646 17.83 19.69 32.97
CA GLY A 646 19.07 20.01 33.66
C GLY A 646 18.91 21.18 34.62
N VAL A 647 19.88 21.30 35.51
CA VAL A 647 19.90 22.23 36.61
C VAL A 647 21.30 22.80 36.77
N GLN A 648 21.37 24.10 37.01
CA GLN A 648 22.58 24.77 37.42
C GLN A 648 22.27 25.55 38.68
N TRP A 649 23.02 25.35 39.75
CA TRP A 649 22.84 26.18 40.92
C TRP A 649 24.16 26.32 41.66
N GLY A 650 24.32 27.44 42.34
CA GLY A 650 25.50 27.75 43.11
C GLY A 650 25.41 29.14 43.68
N GLY A 651 26.40 29.50 44.46
CA GLY A 651 26.36 30.75 45.16
C GLY A 651 27.73 31.20 45.58
N ASN A 652 27.76 32.42 46.10
CA ASN A 652 28.92 32.95 46.79
C ASN A 652 28.52 33.39 48.19
N ALA A 653 29.34 33.04 49.16
CA ALA A 653 29.35 33.56 50.50
C ALA A 653 30.66 34.32 50.69
N SER A 654 30.59 35.64 50.85
CA SER A 654 31.76 36.48 51.10
C SER A 654 31.66 37.14 52.47
N PHE A 655 32.57 36.75 53.35
CA PHE A 655 32.72 37.30 54.68
C PHE A 655 33.82 38.36 54.64
N THR A 656 33.39 39.62 54.65
CA THR A 656 34.26 40.81 54.56
C THR A 656 33.87 41.80 55.66
N GLN A 657 34.71 42.81 55.89
CA GLN A 657 34.42 43.86 56.87
C GLN A 657 33.11 44.61 56.57
N ALA A 658 32.68 44.69 55.31
CA ALA A 658 31.43 45.33 54.90
C ALA A 658 30.19 44.42 55.05
N THR A 659 30.37 43.10 55.11
CA THR A 659 29.29 42.10 55.02
C THR A 659 29.10 41.28 56.31
N GLY A 660 29.79 41.66 57.39
CA GLY A 660 29.79 40.99 58.69
C GLY A 660 30.92 39.97 58.79
N ASN A 661 31.91 40.26 59.65
CA ASN A 661 33.03 39.37 59.95
C ASN A 661 32.66 38.43 61.13
N PRO A 662 32.46 37.11 60.92
CA PRO A 662 32.06 36.22 62.00
C PRO A 662 33.25 35.61 62.78
N THR A 663 34.51 35.86 62.40
CA THR A 663 35.67 35.14 62.96
C THR A 663 36.43 35.91 64.06
N GLY A 664 36.05 37.15 64.38
CA GLY A 664 36.66 37.93 65.48
C GLY A 664 38.11 38.38 65.26
N VAL A 665 38.75 38.02 64.14
CA VAL A 665 40.09 38.46 63.75
C VAL A 665 39.99 39.59 62.72
N ALA A 666 40.65 40.73 63.00
CA ALA A 666 40.66 41.91 62.13
C ALA A 666 41.93 41.96 61.26
N PHE A 667 41.72 42.02 59.93
CA PHE A 667 42.58 42.44 58.81
C PHE A 667 43.96 41.77 58.60
N PRO A 668 44.34 41.35 57.35
CA PRO A 668 43.60 41.38 56.08
C PRO A 668 43.24 39.97 55.59
N ASN A 669 42.22 39.31 56.15
CA ASN A 669 41.74 38.03 55.59
C ASN A 669 40.26 38.15 55.19
N ASN A 670 39.99 38.03 53.89
CA ASN A 670 38.65 37.89 53.32
C ASN A 670 38.40 36.39 53.04
N VAL A 671 37.31 35.84 53.57
CA VAL A 671 36.93 34.46 53.27
C VAL A 671 35.77 34.49 52.30
N ALA A 672 36.00 34.04 51.07
CA ALA A 672 34.97 33.88 50.06
C ALA A 672 34.85 32.40 49.70
N ALA A 673 33.67 31.83 49.93
CA ALA A 673 33.28 30.53 49.38
C ALA A 673 32.45 30.81 48.13
N ALA A 674 32.83 30.21 47.00
CA ALA A 674 32.15 30.44 45.73
C ALA A 674 31.97 29.07 45.03
N GLY A 675 30.92 28.93 44.22
CA GLY A 675 30.81 27.83 43.28
C GLY A 675 32.03 27.74 42.36
N GLY A 676 32.25 26.57 41.74
CA GLY A 676 33.42 26.33 40.90
C GLY A 676 33.10 25.38 39.77
N ALA A 677 32.47 25.90 38.72
CA ALA A 677 32.30 25.19 37.45
C ALA A 677 32.76 26.09 36.29
N GLY A 678 34.09 26.20 36.13
CA GLY A 678 34.74 26.87 35.00
C GLY A 678 36.26 26.97 35.20
N PRO A 679 37.09 26.75 34.18
CA PRO A 679 38.52 27.02 34.26
C PRO A 679 38.74 28.53 34.15
N GLY A 680 38.99 29.21 35.29
CA GLY A 680 39.52 30.58 35.28
C GLY A 680 38.80 31.63 36.13
N ASN A 681 38.55 31.39 37.43
CA ASN A 681 38.30 32.49 38.36
C ASN A 681 39.15 32.38 39.62
N SER A 682 40.19 33.21 39.64
CA SER A 682 41.03 33.56 40.77
C SER A 682 40.21 34.04 41.97
N PHE A 683 40.72 33.79 43.17
CA PHE A 683 40.23 34.39 44.42
C PHE A 683 40.17 35.92 44.28
N GLY A 684 38.96 36.48 44.25
CA GLY A 684 38.73 37.93 44.14
C GLY A 684 37.74 38.27 43.04
N THR A 685 36.50 38.56 43.44
CA THR A 685 35.34 38.97 42.60
C THR A 685 34.92 37.98 41.53
N ALA A 686 33.91 37.16 41.84
CA ALA A 686 33.28 36.26 40.88
C ALA A 686 32.45 37.06 39.87
N ALA A 687 32.71 36.87 38.57
CA ALA A 687 31.76 37.23 37.53
C ALA A 687 30.53 36.32 37.68
N ASN A 688 29.37 36.93 37.97
CA ASN A 688 28.10 36.23 38.14
C ASN A 688 27.58 35.80 36.75
N PRO A 689 27.01 34.59 36.57
CA PRO A 689 26.61 33.63 37.60
C PRO A 689 27.66 32.54 37.92
N ASN A 690 27.89 32.32 39.21
CA ASN A 690 28.77 31.26 39.71
C ASN A 690 27.99 30.02 40.20
N TYR A 691 28.13 28.89 39.49
CA TYR A 691 27.43 27.64 39.79
C TYR A 691 28.35 26.61 40.48
N ALA A 692 27.85 25.95 41.53
CA ALA A 692 28.52 24.86 42.23
C ALA A 692 28.15 23.49 41.61
N VAL A 693 26.89 23.35 41.21
CA VAL A 693 26.40 22.27 40.35
C VAL A 693 26.08 22.89 39.00
N SER A 694 26.75 22.43 37.94
CA SER A 694 26.50 22.90 36.58
C SER A 694 26.18 21.72 35.68
N LEU A 695 24.90 21.33 35.66
CA LEU A 695 24.38 20.23 34.86
C LEU A 695 23.24 20.74 33.96
N PRO A 696 23.47 21.73 33.08
CA PRO A 696 22.41 22.27 32.22
C PRO A 696 21.94 21.26 31.17
N ALA A 697 20.68 21.37 30.78
CA ALA A 697 20.18 20.83 29.52
C ALA A 697 20.71 21.69 28.35
N PRO A 698 20.89 21.12 27.14
CA PRO A 698 21.31 21.87 25.95
C PRO A 698 20.17 22.78 25.50
N VAL A 699 20.12 24.00 26.05
CA VAL A 699 19.11 25.02 25.75
C VAL A 699 19.80 26.24 25.14
N GLY A 700 19.16 26.88 24.16
CA GLY A 700 19.70 28.01 23.41
C GLY A 700 18.60 28.75 22.62
N ASP A 701 18.99 29.74 21.82
CA ASP A 701 18.03 30.50 21.01
C ASP A 701 17.26 29.55 20.07
N GLY A 702 15.94 29.46 20.28
CA GLY A 702 15.07 28.55 19.52
C GLY A 702 15.07 27.09 19.97
N GLN A 703 15.78 26.72 21.05
CA GLN A 703 15.84 25.35 21.57
C GLN A 703 15.67 25.31 23.09
N GLY A 704 14.57 24.70 23.55
CA GLY A 704 14.27 24.55 24.98
C GLY A 704 14.04 25.88 25.71
N GLY A 705 13.97 25.82 27.04
CA GLY A 705 13.75 26.97 27.91
C GLY A 705 14.54 26.85 29.20
N ALA A 706 14.99 28.00 29.72
CA ALA A 706 15.64 28.07 31.01
C ALA A 706 15.00 29.15 31.89
N LEU A 707 14.81 28.83 33.17
CA LEU A 707 14.35 29.73 34.21
C LEU A 707 15.48 29.96 35.21
N GLY A 708 16.03 31.17 35.24
CA GLY A 708 17.01 31.61 36.22
C GLY A 708 16.34 32.38 37.37
N LEU A 709 16.69 32.02 38.60
CA LEU A 709 16.29 32.66 39.85
C LEU A 709 17.56 33.04 40.60
N VAL A 710 17.65 34.31 41.02
CA VAL A 710 18.76 34.81 41.83
C VAL A 710 18.19 35.21 43.18
N PHE A 711 18.63 34.51 44.22
CA PHE A 711 18.32 34.77 45.61
C PHE A 711 19.50 35.54 46.23
N GLY A 712 19.46 36.87 46.16
CA GLY A 712 20.45 37.73 46.80
C GLY A 712 20.11 37.99 48.29
N SER A 713 21.14 38.19 49.12
CA SER A 713 20.96 38.58 50.53
C SER A 713 20.98 40.10 50.71
N ALA A 714 20.19 40.58 51.69
CA ALA A 714 20.33 41.93 52.21
C ALA A 714 21.72 42.08 52.85
N GLY A 715 22.58 42.93 52.27
CA GLY A 715 23.97 43.14 52.72
C GLY A 715 25.04 42.51 51.84
N GLY A 716 24.70 41.80 50.75
CA GLY A 716 25.68 41.32 49.75
C GLY A 716 26.59 40.17 50.20
N ALA A 717 26.40 39.64 51.41
CA ALA A 717 27.22 38.57 51.99
C ALA A 717 26.99 37.21 51.32
N PHE A 718 25.75 36.91 50.93
CA PHE A 718 25.32 35.66 50.31
C PHE A 718 24.55 35.91 49.02
N ASN A 719 24.84 35.14 47.97
CA ASN A 719 23.99 35.05 46.79
C ASN A 719 23.85 33.59 46.40
N LEU A 720 22.64 33.19 46.02
CA LEU A 720 22.32 31.87 45.51
C LEU A 720 21.65 32.02 44.14
N ASN A 721 22.28 31.47 43.12
CA ASN A 721 21.76 31.38 41.77
C ASN A 721 21.21 29.97 41.54
N LEU A 722 20.00 29.87 41.01
CA LEU A 722 19.37 28.62 40.55
C LEU A 722 18.86 28.83 39.13
N ARG A 723 19.26 27.98 38.20
CA ARG A 723 18.82 27.97 36.82
C ARG A 723 18.33 26.57 36.47
N LEU A 724 17.05 26.46 36.19
CA LEU A 724 16.43 25.25 35.65
C LEU A 724 16.42 25.35 34.13
N SER A 725 16.74 24.26 33.45
CA SER A 725 16.78 24.20 31.98
C SER A 725 16.08 22.94 31.51
N ALA A 726 15.20 23.06 30.52
CA ALA A 726 14.44 21.96 29.96
C ALA A 726 14.36 22.10 28.44
N LEU A 727 14.45 20.98 27.74
CA LEU A 727 14.25 20.87 26.30
C LEU A 727 13.38 19.65 26.03
N GLU A 728 12.39 19.82 25.16
CA GLU A 728 11.65 18.73 24.57
C GLU A 728 11.49 19.05 23.08
N ASN A 729 11.95 18.16 22.21
CA ASN A 729 11.90 18.29 20.77
C ASN A 729 11.31 17.01 20.18
N ASN A 730 10.38 17.16 19.25
CA ASN A 730 9.74 16.06 18.54
C ASN A 730 9.68 16.40 17.05
N GLY A 731 10.36 15.61 16.23
CA GLY A 731 10.40 15.77 14.78
C GLY A 731 9.86 14.53 14.09
N VAL A 732 8.99 14.72 13.10
CA VAL A 732 8.48 13.64 12.24
C VAL A 732 8.70 14.02 10.79
N VAL A 733 9.32 13.13 10.03
CA VAL A 733 9.57 13.29 8.60
C VAL A 733 9.00 12.07 7.88
N LYS A 734 8.26 12.30 6.80
CA LYS A 734 7.72 11.25 5.95
C LYS A 734 8.06 11.55 4.50
N THR A 735 8.78 10.63 3.86
CA THR A 735 9.20 10.71 2.47
C THR A 735 8.51 9.60 1.67
N ILE A 736 7.95 9.95 0.52
CA ILE A 736 7.31 8.99 -0.38
C ILE A 736 7.90 9.20 -1.77
N SER A 737 8.48 8.15 -2.34
CA SER A 737 9.02 8.13 -3.69
C SER A 737 8.25 7.10 -4.51
N ALA A 738 7.67 7.50 -5.65
CA ALA A 738 6.81 6.63 -6.45
C ALA A 738 7.20 6.54 -7.95
N PRO A 739 8.34 5.90 -8.29
CA PRO A 739 8.74 5.74 -9.69
C PRO A 739 7.79 4.78 -10.44
N LYS A 740 7.48 5.13 -11.70
CA LYS A 740 6.63 4.34 -12.59
C LYS A 740 7.33 4.13 -13.93
N ILE A 741 7.24 2.91 -14.45
CA ILE A 741 7.83 2.55 -15.74
C ILE A 741 6.96 1.51 -16.43
N ALA A 742 6.78 1.64 -17.75
CA ALA A 742 6.10 0.64 -18.57
C ALA A 742 7.13 -0.05 -19.47
N THR A 743 7.01 -1.37 -19.61
CA THR A 743 7.86 -2.17 -20.49
C THR A 743 7.08 -3.35 -21.06
N ILE A 744 7.59 -3.93 -22.15
CA ILE A 744 7.06 -5.17 -22.71
C ILE A 744 7.55 -6.37 -21.87
N ASP A 745 6.84 -7.49 -21.99
CA ASP A 745 7.24 -8.73 -21.34
C ASP A 745 8.68 -9.17 -21.69
N ASN A 746 9.40 -9.72 -20.71
CA ASN A 746 10.79 -10.17 -20.83
C ASN A 746 11.81 -9.08 -21.24
N ARG A 747 11.46 -7.80 -21.13
CA ARG A 747 12.36 -6.68 -21.44
C ARG A 747 12.67 -5.86 -20.19
N GLU A 748 13.96 -5.82 -19.87
CA GLU A 748 14.48 -5.00 -18.78
C GLU A 748 14.27 -3.51 -19.07
N ALA A 749 13.79 -2.79 -18.07
CA ALA A 749 13.60 -1.35 -18.11
C ALA A 749 14.12 -0.70 -16.83
N THR A 750 14.69 0.50 -16.96
CA THR A 750 15.28 1.25 -15.84
C THR A 750 14.80 2.69 -15.87
N ILE A 751 14.44 3.22 -14.71
CA ILE A 751 14.15 4.65 -14.48
C ILE A 751 14.96 5.11 -13.27
N GLY A 752 15.56 6.30 -13.36
CA GLY A 752 16.27 6.86 -12.22
C GLY A 752 16.38 8.38 -12.23
N GLN A 753 16.55 8.95 -11.04
CA GLN A 753 16.72 10.39 -10.81
C GLN A 753 17.75 10.60 -9.70
N GLY A 754 18.74 11.45 -9.93
CA GLY A 754 19.73 11.77 -8.90
C GLY A 754 20.79 12.76 -9.35
N ILE A 755 21.84 12.84 -8.56
CA ILE A 755 23.01 13.68 -8.80
C ILE A 755 24.27 12.83 -8.77
N SER A 756 25.33 13.32 -9.41
CA SER A 756 26.64 12.67 -9.38
C SER A 756 27.64 13.52 -8.62
N ILE A 757 28.31 12.94 -7.63
CA ILE A 757 29.23 13.64 -6.73
C ILE A 757 30.67 13.27 -7.11
N PRO A 758 31.53 14.24 -7.41
CA PRO A 758 32.94 13.98 -7.72
C PRO A 758 33.74 13.70 -6.45
N PHE A 759 34.47 12.58 -6.45
CA PHE A 759 35.43 12.18 -5.42
C PHE A 759 36.84 12.25 -5.99
N SER A 760 37.71 13.01 -5.34
CA SER A 760 39.13 13.08 -5.70
C SER A 760 39.89 11.97 -4.96
N GLN A 761 40.39 11.00 -5.71
CA GLN A 761 41.28 9.95 -5.22
C GLN A 761 42.72 10.33 -5.56
N VAL A 762 43.57 10.43 -4.54
CA VAL A 762 45.02 10.65 -4.74
C VAL A 762 45.65 9.27 -4.96
N SER A 763 46.08 9.01 -6.19
CA SER A 763 46.85 7.81 -6.54
C SER A 763 48.31 8.18 -6.82
N ALA A 764 49.22 7.21 -6.89
CA ALA A 764 50.63 7.44 -7.18
C ALA A 764 50.88 8.13 -8.55
N SER A 765 49.87 8.12 -9.43
CA SER A 765 49.89 8.76 -10.76
C SER A 765 49.23 10.14 -10.80
N GLY A 766 48.77 10.68 -9.66
CA GLY A 766 48.11 11.98 -9.55
C GLY A 766 46.69 11.92 -8.96
N VAL A 767 46.00 13.07 -8.98
CA VAL A 767 44.63 13.20 -8.48
C VAL A 767 43.65 12.75 -9.57
N ASN A 768 43.00 11.60 -9.37
CA ASN A 768 41.95 11.09 -10.26
C ASN A 768 40.58 11.43 -9.66
N THR A 769 39.68 12.01 -10.46
CA THR A 769 38.33 12.38 -10.00
C THR A 769 37.33 11.34 -10.49
N THR A 770 36.75 10.58 -9.56
CA THR A 770 35.72 9.57 -9.84
C THR A 770 34.34 10.09 -9.44
N PHE A 771 33.35 9.94 -10.33
CA PHE A 771 31.98 10.37 -10.09
C PHE A 771 31.16 9.23 -9.48
N ILE A 772 30.61 9.43 -8.28
CA ILE A 772 29.72 8.46 -7.63
C ILE A 772 28.29 9.00 -7.69
N GLU A 773 27.38 8.21 -8.25
CA GLU A 773 25.97 8.57 -8.40
C GLU A 773 25.20 8.35 -7.09
N ALA A 774 24.48 9.38 -6.65
CA ALA A 774 23.47 9.31 -5.61
C ALA A 774 22.10 9.52 -6.26
N LYS A 775 21.47 8.42 -6.67
CA LYS A 775 20.19 8.41 -7.38
C LYS A 775 19.19 7.42 -6.78
N LEU A 776 17.91 7.77 -6.93
CA LEU A 776 16.78 6.84 -6.85
C LEU A 776 16.71 6.10 -8.19
N GLU A 777 16.77 4.78 -8.19
CA GLU A 777 16.69 3.96 -9.41
C GLU A 777 15.73 2.78 -9.20
N LEU A 778 14.87 2.54 -10.18
CA LEU A 778 14.06 1.34 -10.29
C LEU A 778 14.43 0.64 -11.59
N LYS A 779 14.98 -0.57 -11.44
CA LYS A 779 15.31 -1.48 -12.52
C LYS A 779 14.42 -2.71 -12.41
N VAL A 780 13.71 -3.05 -13.49
CA VAL A 780 12.72 -4.13 -13.46
C VAL A 780 12.67 -4.90 -14.77
N THR A 781 12.47 -6.21 -14.66
CA THR A 781 12.17 -7.11 -15.79
C THR A 781 10.92 -7.91 -15.45
N PRO A 782 9.79 -7.68 -16.13
CA PRO A 782 8.57 -8.45 -15.94
C PRO A 782 8.55 -9.72 -16.80
N HIS A 783 7.84 -10.73 -16.31
CA HIS A 783 7.46 -11.94 -17.02
C HIS A 783 5.98 -12.26 -16.72
N VAL A 784 5.11 -12.23 -17.72
CA VAL A 784 3.67 -12.50 -17.60
C VAL A 784 3.41 -13.99 -17.80
N SER A 785 2.86 -14.65 -16.78
CA SER A 785 2.47 -16.05 -16.81
C SER A 785 1.08 -16.23 -17.42
N ALA A 786 0.75 -17.46 -17.84
CA ALA A 786 -0.52 -17.81 -18.48
C ALA A 786 -1.76 -17.60 -17.58
N ASP A 787 -1.57 -17.63 -16.25
CA ASP A 787 -2.60 -17.32 -15.25
C ASP A 787 -2.84 -15.81 -15.05
N GLY A 788 -2.06 -14.95 -15.73
CA GLY A 788 -2.10 -13.50 -15.58
C GLY A 788 -1.34 -12.96 -14.37
N SER A 789 -0.58 -13.81 -13.68
CA SER A 789 0.39 -13.38 -12.67
C SER A 789 1.67 -12.86 -13.34
N ILE A 790 2.36 -11.94 -12.67
CA ILE A 790 3.51 -11.23 -13.20
C ILE A 790 4.68 -11.52 -12.28
N LEU A 791 5.65 -12.29 -12.78
CA LEU A 791 6.93 -12.49 -12.13
C LEU A 791 7.79 -11.26 -12.41
N LEU A 792 8.27 -10.60 -11.37
CA LEU A 792 9.05 -9.38 -11.46
C LEU A 792 10.44 -9.62 -10.87
N LYS A 793 11.48 -9.42 -11.67
CA LYS A 793 12.84 -9.24 -11.17
C LYS A 793 13.08 -7.75 -10.96
N ILE A 794 13.23 -7.33 -9.71
CA ILE A 794 13.29 -5.91 -9.33
C ILE A 794 14.60 -5.62 -8.61
N LYS A 795 15.19 -4.47 -8.94
CA LYS A 795 16.21 -3.78 -8.15
C LYS A 795 15.77 -2.33 -7.93
N ALA A 796 15.44 -2.00 -6.69
CA ALA A 796 15.07 -0.65 -6.28
C ALA A 796 16.17 -0.08 -5.38
N THR A 797 16.69 1.09 -5.73
CA THR A 797 17.74 1.80 -4.97
C THR A 797 17.28 3.22 -4.65
N ASN A 798 17.59 3.71 -3.46
CA ASN A 798 17.37 5.08 -3.02
C ASN A 798 18.63 5.58 -2.31
N ASN A 799 19.55 6.13 -3.10
CA ASN A 799 20.85 6.59 -2.63
C ASN A 799 20.83 8.11 -2.46
N GLN A 800 21.11 8.58 -1.25
CA GLN A 800 21.07 10.00 -0.89
C GLN A 800 22.41 10.48 -0.31
N PRO A 801 22.88 11.70 -0.65
CA PRO A 801 24.03 12.28 0.02
C PRO A 801 23.69 12.62 1.46
N ASN A 802 24.59 12.26 2.38
CA ASN A 802 24.52 12.59 3.79
C ASN A 802 25.59 13.65 4.13
N PRO A 803 25.22 14.95 4.16
CA PRO A 803 26.16 16.04 4.45
C PRO A 803 26.61 16.10 5.92
N GLN A 804 25.99 15.33 6.84
CA GLN A 804 26.38 15.31 8.24
C GLN A 804 27.61 14.42 8.52
N LEU A 805 27.84 13.42 7.67
CA LEU A 805 29.02 12.57 7.72
C LEU A 805 29.86 12.84 6.47
N THR A 806 30.91 13.63 6.62
CA THR A 806 31.89 13.91 5.55
C THR A 806 33.13 13.04 5.70
N GLY A 807 33.69 12.57 4.59
CA GLY A 807 34.98 11.89 4.55
C GLY A 807 36.16 12.84 4.84
N ALA A 808 37.38 12.30 4.90
CA ALA A 808 38.61 13.03 5.22
C ALA A 808 38.88 14.25 4.30
N ASN A 809 38.35 14.23 3.08
CA ASN A 809 38.54 15.28 2.07
C ASN A 809 37.29 16.16 1.90
N GLY A 810 36.35 16.15 2.86
CA GLY A 810 35.17 17.01 2.86
C GLY A 810 34.01 16.56 1.95
N GLN A 811 34.12 15.44 1.23
CA GLN A 811 32.99 14.90 0.46
C GLN A 811 31.93 14.27 1.38
N PRO A 812 30.63 14.46 1.11
CA PRO A 812 29.57 13.83 1.89
C PRO A 812 29.55 12.31 1.65
N SER A 813 29.25 11.55 2.69
CA SER A 813 28.96 10.12 2.58
C SER A 813 27.64 9.88 1.84
N ILE A 814 27.42 8.67 1.33
CA ILE A 814 26.18 8.30 0.62
C ILE A 814 25.44 7.28 1.46
N SER A 815 24.25 7.63 1.92
CA SER A 815 23.32 6.71 2.56
C SER A 815 22.62 5.89 1.47
N LYS A 816 22.91 4.59 1.45
CA LYS A 816 22.34 3.66 0.46
C LYS A 816 21.18 2.86 1.04
N ARG A 817 20.10 2.74 0.28
CA ARG A 817 18.93 1.91 0.60
C ARG A 817 18.56 1.12 -0.65
N GLU A 818 18.79 -0.18 -0.65
CA GLU A 818 18.64 -1.01 -1.85
C GLU A 818 17.89 -2.31 -1.53
N ALA A 819 17.07 -2.76 -2.46
CA ALA A 819 16.37 -4.05 -2.42
C ALA A 819 16.41 -4.70 -3.80
N GLU A 820 16.88 -5.95 -3.85
CA GLU A 820 16.94 -6.76 -5.07
C GLU A 820 16.22 -8.08 -4.81
N THR A 821 15.17 -8.38 -5.58
CA THR A 821 14.35 -9.58 -5.38
C THR A 821 13.66 -10.03 -6.66
N GLU A 822 13.13 -11.25 -6.60
CA GLU A 822 12.20 -11.80 -7.58
C GLU A 822 10.88 -12.13 -6.89
N VAL A 823 9.77 -11.57 -7.38
CA VAL A 823 8.47 -11.72 -6.73
C VAL A 823 7.36 -11.96 -7.75
N LEU A 824 6.46 -12.88 -7.44
CA LEU A 824 5.26 -13.14 -8.24
C LEU A 824 4.10 -12.33 -7.68
N VAL A 825 3.51 -11.47 -8.50
CA VAL A 825 2.40 -10.58 -8.10
C VAL A 825 1.29 -10.66 -9.14
N LYS A 826 0.04 -10.70 -8.70
CA LYS A 826 -1.10 -10.69 -9.62
C LYS A 826 -1.29 -9.31 -10.25
N ASP A 827 -1.90 -9.29 -11.43
CA ASP A 827 -2.27 -8.05 -12.12
C ASP A 827 -3.09 -7.10 -11.22
N GLY A 828 -2.57 -5.90 -10.98
CA GLY A 828 -3.21 -4.85 -10.20
C GLY A 828 -3.09 -4.96 -8.68
N GLU A 829 -2.52 -6.06 -8.16
CA GLU A 829 -2.29 -6.24 -6.72
C GLU A 829 -1.00 -5.54 -6.27
N THR A 830 -0.99 -5.07 -5.02
CA THR A 830 0.19 -4.46 -4.40
C THR A 830 0.84 -5.45 -3.44
N THR A 831 2.14 -5.69 -3.62
CA THR A 831 2.95 -6.53 -2.73
C THR A 831 4.04 -5.70 -2.06
N VAL A 832 4.31 -6.01 -0.79
CA VAL A 832 5.48 -5.50 -0.07
C VAL A 832 6.67 -6.38 -0.39
N ILE A 833 7.73 -5.78 -0.94
CA ILE A 833 8.96 -6.50 -1.27
C ILE A 833 9.91 -6.57 -0.08
N GLY A 834 9.88 -5.55 0.77
CA GLY A 834 10.72 -5.50 1.95
C GLY A 834 10.52 -4.24 2.76
N GLY A 835 11.11 -4.27 3.95
CA GLY A 835 11.14 -3.13 4.84
C GLY A 835 12.18 -3.26 5.93
N ILE A 836 12.55 -2.14 6.53
CA ILE A 836 13.50 -2.06 7.64
C ILE A 836 12.87 -1.17 8.70
N TYR A 837 12.81 -1.68 9.93
CA TYR A 837 12.41 -0.91 11.10
C TYR A 837 13.59 -0.83 12.06
N THR A 838 13.98 0.39 12.44
CA THR A 838 15.02 0.64 13.43
C THR A 838 14.45 1.53 14.54
N ARG A 839 14.83 1.21 15.78
CA ARG A 839 14.57 2.02 16.96
C ARG A 839 15.85 2.13 17.77
N GLN A 840 16.26 3.36 18.08
CA GLN A 840 17.42 3.63 18.91
C GLN A 840 16.99 4.49 20.09
N THR A 841 17.02 3.92 21.29
CA THR A 841 16.71 4.62 22.53
C THR A 841 17.99 4.83 23.34
N ALA A 842 18.27 6.08 23.72
CA ALA A 842 19.42 6.47 24.51
C ALA A 842 18.99 7.26 25.74
N ASN A 843 19.24 6.69 26.92
CA ASN A 843 18.97 7.32 28.21
C ASN A 843 20.30 7.67 28.89
N ARG A 844 20.58 8.96 29.06
CA ARG A 844 21.78 9.48 29.71
C ARG A 844 21.40 10.22 30.98
N THR A 845 21.95 9.80 32.10
CA THR A 845 21.82 10.52 33.38
C THR A 845 23.21 10.89 33.88
N SER A 846 23.47 12.18 34.02
CA SER A 846 24.67 12.72 34.65
C SER A 846 24.28 13.27 36.00
N GLU A 847 24.91 12.84 37.09
CA GLU A 847 24.52 13.24 38.45
C GLU A 847 25.72 13.53 39.35
N VAL A 848 25.50 14.35 40.37
CA VAL A 848 26.46 14.53 41.46
C VAL A 848 26.42 13.29 42.35
N PRO A 849 27.57 12.63 42.62
CA PRO A 849 27.62 11.46 43.50
C PRO A 849 26.96 11.74 44.86
N PHE A 850 26.26 10.75 45.41
CA PHE A 850 25.44 10.82 46.63
C PHE A 850 24.21 11.73 46.53
N LEU A 851 24.37 13.01 46.18
CA LEU A 851 23.30 14.01 46.19
C LEU A 851 22.23 13.78 45.09
N GLY A 852 22.62 13.23 43.94
CA GLY A 852 21.69 12.85 42.86
C GLY A 852 20.72 11.72 43.21
N LYS A 853 21.04 10.91 44.24
CA LYS A 853 20.26 9.74 44.64
C LYS A 853 19.20 10.04 45.71
N LEU A 854 19.17 11.26 46.26
CA LEU A 854 18.17 11.64 47.26
C LEU A 854 16.76 11.66 46.65
N PRO A 855 15.74 11.12 47.34
CA PRO A 855 14.37 11.22 46.88
C PRO A 855 13.93 12.68 46.83
N LEU A 856 13.20 13.08 45.79
CA LEU A 856 12.71 14.44 45.51
C LEU A 856 13.83 15.47 45.22
N LEU A 857 14.84 15.57 46.08
CA LEU A 857 15.93 16.54 45.98
C LEU A 857 16.96 16.16 44.91
N GLY A 858 17.13 14.88 44.60
CA GLY A 858 18.10 14.41 43.61
C GLY A 858 17.90 14.98 42.20
N TYR A 859 16.68 15.42 41.85
CA TYR A 859 16.42 16.12 40.59
C TYR A 859 17.18 17.46 40.45
N PHE A 860 17.58 18.09 41.56
CA PHE A 860 18.41 19.31 41.55
C PHE A 860 19.91 19.02 41.48
N PHE A 861 20.29 17.75 41.36
CA PHE A 861 21.67 17.27 41.33
C PHE A 861 21.96 16.35 40.15
N ARG A 862 21.06 16.32 39.15
CA ARG A 862 21.20 15.49 37.96
C ARG A 862 20.69 16.17 36.70
N ASN A 863 21.27 15.77 35.58
CA ASN A 863 20.80 16.05 34.23
C ASN A 863 20.34 14.73 33.61
N MET A 864 19.12 14.74 33.08
CA MET A 864 18.49 13.61 32.40
C MET A 864 18.31 13.96 30.94
N SER A 865 18.79 13.11 30.05
CA SER A 865 18.55 13.20 28.61
C SER A 865 18.01 11.86 28.12
N GLU A 866 16.87 11.90 27.43
CA GLU A 866 16.20 10.77 26.79
C GLU A 866 16.10 11.11 25.30
N GLN A 867 16.58 10.20 24.46
CA GLN A 867 16.53 10.29 23.01
C GLN A 867 15.94 8.99 22.48
N ASP A 868 14.91 9.07 21.63
CA ASP A 868 14.27 7.92 20.99
C ASP A 868 14.07 8.23 19.50
N ASP A 869 14.86 7.56 18.67
CA ASP A 869 14.84 7.70 17.22
C ASP A 869 14.20 6.46 16.59
N HIS A 870 13.19 6.65 15.74
CA HIS A 870 12.54 5.59 14.96
C HIS A 870 12.72 5.86 13.48
N THR A 871 13.07 4.83 12.72
CA THR A 871 13.06 4.88 11.26
C THR A 871 12.38 3.64 10.70
N GLU A 872 11.47 3.84 9.76
CA GLU A 872 10.76 2.79 9.05
C GLU A 872 10.87 3.02 7.55
N LEU A 873 11.30 2.00 6.82
CA LEU A 873 11.39 1.96 5.37
C LEU A 873 10.52 0.81 4.87
N LEU A 874 9.64 1.08 3.91
CA LEU A 874 8.81 0.07 3.24
C LEU A 874 8.88 0.27 1.72
N ILE A 875 9.00 -0.83 0.98
CA ILE A 875 9.01 -0.82 -0.48
C ILE A 875 7.83 -1.67 -0.98
N PHE A 876 6.91 -1.02 -1.68
CA PHE A 876 5.73 -1.63 -2.30
C PHE A 876 5.89 -1.66 -3.81
N ILE A 877 5.36 -2.70 -4.45
CA ILE A 877 5.27 -2.77 -5.92
C ILE A 877 3.89 -3.21 -6.36
N THR A 878 3.42 -2.59 -7.44
CA THR A 878 2.12 -2.85 -8.07
C THR A 878 2.32 -2.92 -9.57
N PRO A 879 2.30 -4.12 -10.18
CA PRO A 879 2.28 -4.27 -11.62
C PRO A 879 0.85 -4.20 -12.17
N ARG A 880 0.70 -3.74 -13.42
CA ARG A 880 -0.56 -3.71 -14.17
C ARG A 880 -0.34 -4.06 -15.63
N ILE A 881 -1.15 -4.96 -16.19
CA ILE A 881 -1.13 -5.30 -17.61
C ILE A 881 -1.98 -4.27 -18.37
N LEU A 882 -1.38 -3.55 -19.32
CA LEU A 882 -2.07 -2.48 -20.06
C LEU A 882 -3.02 -3.02 -21.16
N ASN A 883 -2.71 -4.18 -21.76
CA ASN A 883 -3.36 -4.65 -22.99
C ASN A 883 -4.40 -5.77 -22.80
N ARG A 884 -4.87 -6.03 -21.58
CA ARG A 884 -5.73 -7.19 -21.24
C ARG A 884 -7.01 -7.29 -22.07
N ALA A 885 -7.59 -6.15 -22.46
CA ALA A 885 -8.84 -6.09 -23.23
C ALA A 885 -8.70 -6.65 -24.67
N ALA A 886 -7.50 -6.62 -25.26
CA ALA A 886 -7.26 -7.19 -26.58
C ALA A 886 -7.05 -8.72 -26.51
N THR A 887 -6.35 -9.20 -25.49
CA THR A 887 -5.95 -10.62 -25.37
C THR A 887 -7.10 -11.53 -24.92
N ALA A 888 -8.01 -11.04 -24.07
CA ALA A 888 -9.15 -11.84 -23.59
C ALA A 888 -10.19 -12.14 -24.69
N VAL A 889 -10.27 -11.31 -25.73
CA VAL A 889 -11.15 -11.53 -26.89
C VAL A 889 -10.56 -12.56 -27.86
N ALA A 890 -9.23 -12.67 -27.93
CA ALA A 890 -8.55 -13.64 -28.79
C ALA A 890 -8.51 -15.08 -28.23
N ALA A 891 -8.57 -15.25 -26.90
CA ALA A 891 -8.61 -16.57 -26.27
C ALA A 891 -10.01 -17.18 -26.16
N GLY A 892 -11.06 -16.42 -26.53
CA GLY A 892 -12.47 -16.81 -26.42
C GLY A 892 -13.15 -17.21 -27.73
N ASN A 893 -12.41 -17.32 -28.85
CA ASN A 893 -12.94 -17.73 -30.16
C ASN A 893 -12.27 -19.00 -30.68
#